data_AF-A0AAF0R3D3-F1
#
_entry.id   AF-A0AAF0R3D3-F1
#
_cell.length_a   1.000
_cell.length_b   1.000
_cell.length_c   1.000
_cell.angle_alpha   90.00
_cell.angle_beta   90.00
_cell.angle_gamma   90.00
#
_symmetry.space_group_name_H-M   'P 1'
#
loop_
_entity.id
_entity.type
_entity.pdbx_description
1 polymer ?
#
loop_
_entity_poly.entity_id
_entity_poly.type
_entity_poly.pdbx_seq_one_letter_code
_entity_poly.pdbx_strand_id
1 'polypeptide(L)'
;MTTLHLEAKGDHCLLEILQLDPRIASQQQNSISSNIKKNKKLPFAIGETKEGCNVFNGKWVWDEKRPLYEESECPYIQPQLTCQEHGRPDKNYQHWRWQPHDCSLPSFNATLMLETLRGKRMLFVGDSLNRGQYVSMVCLVHRLIPENAKSMKTIGNFDVFTIKDYNATIEFYWAPFLLESNSDDAVKHRIEERVVRKGSINAHGKYWKGANIIVFNTYLWWMRGPHFNILQGSFDDEVKDIVEVSTEEAYGMAIKSMLRWIKRNMYSNKTRVFFTSMSPSHEQSIEWGGEPNKNCYNETKMIEDPNYWGSDSRKSIMQVIKQEFGKSKVPITFLNITQLSKKSKEKLPFAIGETKEGCNVFNGKWIWDEKRPLYEESECPYIQPQLTCQEHGRPDKDYQHWRWQPHNCSLPSFNATLMLETLRGKKMLFVGDSLNRGQYVSMVCLVHRIIPENAKSMNTVGSFDVFNIKDYNATIEFYWAPFLLESNSDNPGKHRIEERVVRKDSINTHGKYWKGADIIVFNTYLWWRSGFNFNILQGSFDDEVKDIVEVSTEEAYRMAMKSLLRWIKKNMDPKRTRVFFTSMSPSHERSIDWGGEPNKNCYNETKMIEDPNYWGSDSRKSIMQVISQEFGKSKMPISFLNITQLSKKNKDYKLPPFAIGEGEKDCNLFNGKWIWDESNRPLYNESECPYLLPQVTCQEHGRPDKDYLYWRWQPNDCLIPRFNASLMLENLRGKRMMFVGDSLNRGQFTSMVCLLHKIVPNDAKSLDKVDSFTIFTAKDYNATIEFYWAPFLLESNADSPGKHRVPDRIVRKNSIDTHGKYWKGVDILVFNTYIWWMSGRTFKILNGTFDDDNIKDIEDVPTNDAYRMGMKNLLRWINKNMDPKRNRVFFTSMSPSHAWSKEWRGDPNGNCYNETKMIEDPNYWGSDSRKSIMQVIKEEFSKSKVPITFLNITQLSMPRRDAHTSIYKERWGPLSPQEKANPSSYADCIHWCLPGLQDVWNELLYAKLLYP
;
A
#
# COMPACT_ATOMS: atom_id res chain seq x y z
N MET A 1 36.80 44.22 34.78
CA MET A 1 36.07 44.94 35.83
C MET A 1 34.64 45.13 35.36
N THR A 2 33.73 44.58 36.17
CA THR A 2 32.40 45.09 36.55
C THR A 2 31.86 46.36 35.85
N THR A 3 30.67 46.18 35.24
CA THR A 3 29.40 46.93 35.40
C THR A 3 29.27 48.43 35.09
N LEU A 4 28.25 48.71 34.24
CA LEU A 4 27.15 49.71 34.37
C LEU A 4 27.57 51.20 34.47
N HIS A 5 26.97 52.16 33.76
CA HIS A 5 25.53 52.46 33.68
C HIS A 5 25.17 53.46 32.54
N LEU A 6 23.95 53.31 31.99
CA LEU A 6 22.93 54.31 31.60
C LEU A 6 23.30 55.61 30.86
N GLU A 7 22.68 55.86 29.71
CA GLU A 7 21.46 56.70 29.63
C GLU A 7 20.79 56.60 28.25
N ALA A 8 19.45 56.71 28.26
CA ALA A 8 18.52 56.41 27.18
C ALA A 8 17.78 57.65 26.69
N LYS A 9 17.24 57.58 25.46
CA LYS A 9 16.01 58.20 24.90
C LYS A 9 16.07 58.02 23.38
N GLY A 10 15.08 57.59 22.61
CA GLY A 10 13.72 57.04 22.77
C GLY A 10 13.46 56.30 21.43
N ASP A 11 12.67 55.23 21.37
CA ASP A 11 11.21 55.31 21.24
C ASP A 11 10.49 54.09 21.87
N HIS A 12 9.41 54.44 22.60
CA HIS A 12 8.29 53.73 23.25
C HIS A 12 8.09 52.20 22.98
N CYS A 13 8.02 51.24 23.94
CA CYS A 13 7.34 51.07 25.27
C CYS A 13 5.81 51.21 25.23
N LEU A 14 4.96 50.43 25.92
CA LEU A 14 4.98 49.14 26.63
C LEU A 14 3.51 48.87 27.02
N LEU A 15 3.18 47.62 27.31
CA LEU A 15 1.93 47.18 27.92
C LEU A 15 1.55 47.97 29.18
N GLU A 16 0.26 48.29 29.35
CA GLU A 16 -0.50 47.94 30.57
C GLU A 16 -2.03 48.18 30.44
N ILE A 17 -2.78 47.20 30.96
CA ILE A 17 -4.09 47.26 31.60
C ILE A 17 -5.31 47.69 30.76
N LEU A 18 -6.10 46.69 30.34
CA LEU A 18 -7.56 46.78 30.36
C LEU A 18 -8.12 45.65 31.24
N GLN A 19 -8.77 46.09 32.31
CA GLN A 19 -9.59 45.30 33.22
C GLN A 19 -10.64 44.50 32.43
N LEU A 20 -10.69 43.19 32.61
CA LEU A 20 -11.84 42.37 32.22
C LEU A 20 -12.66 42.03 33.47
N ASP A 21 -13.91 42.45 33.40
CA ASP A 21 -15.01 42.35 34.35
C ASP A 21 -15.13 40.96 35.03
N PRO A 22 -15.25 40.87 36.38
CA PRO A 22 -15.48 39.61 37.11
C PRO A 22 -16.78 38.87 36.74
N ARG A 23 -17.63 39.43 35.88
CA ARG A 23 -18.90 38.81 35.46
C ARG A 23 -18.81 37.89 34.23
N ILE A 24 -17.66 37.79 33.57
CA ILE A 24 -17.51 36.91 32.39
C ILE A 24 -16.98 35.51 32.76
N ALA A 25 -16.32 35.35 33.91
CA ALA A 25 -15.81 34.05 34.38
C ALA A 25 -16.92 33.09 34.88
N SER A 26 -18.12 33.60 35.21
CA SER A 26 -19.24 32.77 35.69
C SER A 26 -20.16 32.25 34.57
N GLN A 27 -20.06 32.77 33.34
CA GLN A 27 -20.81 32.24 32.20
C GLN A 27 -20.03 31.18 31.38
N GLN A 28 -18.70 31.12 31.50
CA GLN A 28 -17.90 30.02 30.94
C GLN A 28 -17.87 28.75 31.80
N GLN A 29 -18.20 28.84 33.10
CA GLN A 29 -18.37 27.65 33.94
C GLN A 29 -19.66 26.85 33.64
N ASN A 30 -20.66 27.47 33.01
CA ASN A 30 -21.92 26.80 32.66
C ASN A 30 -22.04 26.33 31.20
N SER A 31 -21.12 26.72 30.29
CA SER A 31 -21.14 26.26 28.89
C SER A 31 -20.21 25.06 28.60
N ILE A 32 -19.28 24.74 29.50
CA ILE A 32 -18.41 23.56 29.38
C ILE A 32 -19.09 22.29 29.93
N SER A 33 -20.22 22.43 30.65
CA SER A 33 -20.90 21.32 31.33
C SER A 33 -21.98 20.58 30.49
N SER A 34 -22.23 20.91 29.22
CA SER A 34 -23.40 20.35 28.52
C SER A 34 -23.18 19.65 27.17
N ASN A 35 -21.94 19.42 26.70
CA ASN A 35 -21.75 18.68 25.43
C ASN A 35 -20.61 17.65 25.41
N ILE A 36 -20.32 17.01 26.55
CA ILE A 36 -19.59 15.74 26.54
C ILE A 36 -20.59 14.64 26.18
N LYS A 37 -20.80 14.40 24.88
CA LYS A 37 -21.43 13.16 24.39
C LYS A 37 -20.59 11.99 24.91
N LYS A 38 -21.09 11.37 25.99
CA LYS A 38 -20.75 10.03 26.45
C LYS A 38 -20.95 9.05 25.30
N ASN A 39 -19.92 8.79 24.50
CA ASN A 39 -19.65 7.51 23.83
C ASN A 39 -18.49 7.63 22.82
N LYS A 40 -17.25 7.49 23.31
CA LYS A 40 -16.22 6.71 22.60
C LYS A 40 -15.43 5.94 23.66
N LYS A 41 -15.79 4.67 23.88
CA LYS A 41 -14.97 3.73 24.66
C LYS A 41 -13.63 3.60 23.93
N LEU A 42 -12.55 4.14 24.50
CA LEU A 42 -11.16 3.91 24.08
C LEU A 42 -10.78 2.45 24.40
N PRO A 43 -10.65 1.55 23.42
CA PRO A 43 -10.30 0.17 23.66
C PRO A 43 -8.79 -0.01 23.40
N PHE A 44 -8.01 -0.11 24.47
CA PHE A 44 -6.66 -0.68 24.41
C PHE A 44 -6.78 -2.08 25.00
N ALA A 45 -6.64 -3.11 24.16
CA ALA A 45 -6.49 -4.51 24.50
C ALA A 45 -5.93 -5.25 23.27
N ILE A 46 -5.36 -6.43 23.50
CA ILE A 46 -4.70 -7.32 22.55
C ILE A 46 -5.65 -7.70 21.40
N GLY A 47 -5.19 -7.56 20.16
CA GLY A 47 -5.98 -7.88 18.97
C GLY A 47 -6.72 -6.66 18.43
N GLU A 48 -6.95 -6.69 17.11
CA GLU A 48 -7.60 -5.67 16.29
C GLU A 48 -8.51 -4.74 17.11
N THR A 49 -8.18 -3.45 17.11
CA THR A 49 -9.18 -2.44 17.48
C THR A 49 -10.40 -2.62 16.57
N LYS A 50 -11.57 -2.08 16.93
CA LYS A 50 -12.71 -2.06 16.00
C LYS A 50 -12.39 -1.33 14.67
N GLU A 51 -11.22 -0.69 14.57
CA GLU A 51 -10.60 0.00 13.43
C GLU A 51 -9.34 -0.74 12.89
N GLY A 52 -9.05 -1.98 13.29
CA GLY A 52 -7.99 -2.81 12.72
C GLY A 52 -6.54 -2.46 13.08
N CYS A 53 -6.26 -1.37 13.82
CA CYS A 53 -4.86 -0.98 14.07
C CYS A 53 -4.16 -1.81 15.16
N ASN A 54 -3.01 -2.41 14.82
CA ASN A 54 -2.07 -3.00 15.78
C ASN A 54 -0.96 -2.00 16.15
N VAL A 55 -1.08 -1.33 17.30
CA VAL A 55 -0.15 -0.27 17.74
C VAL A 55 1.28 -0.75 18.05
N PHE A 56 1.53 -2.06 18.15
CA PHE A 56 2.86 -2.62 18.39
C PHE A 56 3.53 -3.15 17.12
N ASN A 57 2.86 -3.00 15.96
CA ASN A 57 3.41 -3.34 14.64
C ASN A 57 3.66 -2.05 13.86
N GLY A 58 4.92 -1.72 13.62
CA GLY A 58 5.32 -0.40 13.17
C GLY A 58 6.82 -0.26 12.96
N LYS A 59 7.26 0.98 12.88
CA LYS A 59 8.68 1.36 12.78
C LYS A 59 8.97 2.59 13.63
N TRP A 60 10.21 2.69 14.09
CA TRP A 60 10.71 3.94 14.64
C TRP A 60 10.92 4.96 13.52
N VAL A 61 10.45 6.18 13.74
CA VAL A 61 10.61 7.32 12.85
C VAL A 61 11.16 8.50 13.63
N TRP A 62 12.01 9.27 12.96
CA TRP A 62 12.54 10.52 13.51
C TRP A 62 11.41 11.55 13.65
N ASP A 63 11.38 12.27 14.77
CA ASP A 63 10.45 13.35 15.08
C ASP A 63 11.12 14.47 15.86
N GLU A 64 11.28 15.62 15.22
CA GLU A 64 11.86 16.83 15.81
C GLU A 64 11.07 17.36 17.02
N LYS A 65 9.80 16.97 17.18
CA LYS A 65 8.96 17.38 18.33
C LYS A 65 9.21 16.55 19.59
N ARG A 66 10.18 15.64 19.56
CA ARG A 66 10.62 14.81 20.68
C ARG A 66 11.92 15.35 21.28
N PRO A 67 12.26 15.05 22.55
CA PRO A 67 11.49 14.27 23.52
C PRO A 67 10.24 14.99 24.03
N LEU A 68 9.37 14.28 24.77
CA LEU A 68 8.16 14.89 25.36
C LEU A 68 8.44 15.69 26.64
N TYR A 69 9.61 15.51 27.22
CA TYR A 69 10.17 16.25 28.35
C TYR A 69 11.70 16.12 28.29
N GLU A 70 12.41 17.12 28.78
CA GLU A 70 13.87 17.06 28.89
C GLU A 70 14.30 16.39 30.22
N GLU A 71 15.48 15.75 30.24
CA GLU A 71 16.01 15.09 31.45
C GLU A 71 16.11 16.08 32.63
N SER A 72 16.62 17.29 32.36
CA SER A 72 16.76 18.37 33.34
C SER A 72 15.43 18.92 33.86
N GLU A 73 14.31 18.68 33.16
CA GLU A 73 13.00 19.16 33.58
C GLU A 73 12.38 18.27 34.67
N CYS A 74 12.75 16.98 34.75
CA CYS A 74 12.10 16.02 35.64
C CYS A 74 13.00 15.62 36.83
N PRO A 75 12.75 16.15 38.05
CA PRO A 75 13.57 15.86 39.23
C PRO A 75 13.34 14.46 39.83
N TYR A 76 12.41 13.68 39.26
CA TYR A 76 12.04 12.36 39.77
C TYR A 76 12.79 11.22 39.06
N ILE A 77 13.64 11.55 38.09
CA ILE A 77 14.51 10.57 37.42
C ILE A 77 15.58 10.13 38.43
N GLN A 78 15.77 8.82 38.57
CA GLN A 78 16.81 8.29 39.44
C GLN A 78 18.20 8.53 38.83
N PRO A 79 19.25 8.76 39.62
CA PRO A 79 20.60 9.03 39.10
C PRO A 79 21.11 8.00 38.09
N GLN A 80 20.77 6.71 38.27
CA GLN A 80 21.13 5.66 37.31
C GLN A 80 20.47 5.78 35.91
N LEU A 81 19.50 6.69 35.73
CA LEU A 81 18.75 6.89 34.48
C LEU A 81 18.96 8.29 33.88
N THR A 82 19.66 9.20 34.58
CA THR A 82 20.02 10.54 34.09
C THR A 82 21.28 10.46 33.22
N CYS A 83 21.10 9.99 31.99
CA CYS A 83 22.18 9.71 31.05
C CYS A 83 23.00 10.94 30.67
N GLN A 84 22.34 12.09 30.46
CA GLN A 84 23.03 13.33 30.06
C GLN A 84 23.85 13.89 31.22
N GLU A 85 23.30 13.91 32.43
CA GLU A 85 24.02 14.32 33.64
C GLU A 85 25.26 13.45 33.89
N HIS A 86 25.19 12.17 33.53
CA HIS A 86 26.28 11.20 33.69
C HIS A 86 27.15 11.03 32.43
N GLY A 87 27.14 12.02 31.53
CA GLY A 87 28.17 12.17 30.51
C GLY A 87 27.87 11.52 29.15
N ARG A 88 26.64 11.09 28.87
CA ARG A 88 26.26 10.66 27.51
C ARG A 88 26.22 11.87 26.57
N PRO A 89 27.06 11.93 25.51
CA PRO A 89 27.21 13.13 24.69
C PRO A 89 26.14 13.30 23.60
N ASP A 90 25.51 12.21 23.14
CA ASP A 90 24.50 12.25 22.08
C ASP A 90 23.08 12.43 22.63
N LYS A 91 22.26 13.25 21.96
CA LYS A 91 20.81 13.41 22.23
C LYS A 91 19.90 12.78 21.19
N ASN A 92 20.47 12.30 20.07
CA ASN A 92 19.70 11.80 18.92
C ASN A 92 18.77 10.64 19.29
N TYR A 93 19.11 9.83 20.29
CA TYR A 93 18.24 8.73 20.76
C TYR A 93 16.88 9.22 21.29
N GLN A 94 16.78 10.49 21.71
CA GLN A 94 15.56 11.07 22.27
C GLN A 94 14.53 11.48 21.19
N HIS A 95 14.96 11.65 19.94
CA HIS A 95 14.14 12.15 18.83
C HIS A 95 13.37 11.06 18.06
N TRP A 96 13.40 9.81 18.53
CA TRP A 96 12.69 8.72 17.88
C TRP A 96 11.28 8.54 18.46
N ARG A 97 10.28 8.43 17.58
CA ARG A 97 8.92 8.01 17.94
C ARG A 97 8.53 6.72 17.23
N TRP A 98 7.70 5.91 17.87
CA TRP A 98 7.10 4.74 17.24
C TRP A 98 5.91 5.13 16.35
N GLN A 99 5.91 4.67 15.10
CA GLN A 99 4.82 4.84 14.14
C GLN A 99 4.27 3.45 13.78
N PRO A 100 3.07 3.09 14.28
CA PRO A 100 2.38 1.90 13.83
C PRO A 100 2.11 1.96 12.32
N HIS A 101 2.04 0.80 11.67
CA HIS A 101 1.80 0.71 10.22
C HIS A 101 0.38 1.11 9.84
N ASP A 102 -0.61 0.66 10.63
CA ASP A 102 -2.03 0.77 10.29
C ASP A 102 -2.69 2.04 10.85
N CYS A 103 -1.99 2.77 11.73
CA CYS A 103 -2.48 4.02 12.33
C CYS A 103 -1.36 4.87 12.91
N SER A 104 -1.67 6.11 13.28
CA SER A 104 -0.76 6.98 14.03
C SER A 104 -1.11 7.03 15.50
N LEU A 105 -0.09 6.98 16.37
CA LEU A 105 -0.30 7.20 17.80
C LEU A 105 -0.75 8.65 18.02
N PRO A 106 -1.79 8.89 18.84
CA PRO A 106 -2.18 10.25 19.19
C PRO A 106 -1.05 10.94 19.96
N SER A 107 -0.86 12.22 19.72
CA SER A 107 0.04 13.06 20.50
C SER A 107 -0.31 12.98 21.99
N PHE A 108 0.69 12.79 22.86
CA PHE A 108 0.45 12.67 24.30
C PHE A 108 -0.10 13.98 24.86
N ASN A 109 -1.23 13.91 25.57
CA ASN A 109 -1.86 15.05 26.21
C ASN A 109 -1.89 14.80 27.73
N ALA A 110 -1.01 15.50 28.46
CA ALA A 110 -0.87 15.35 29.91
C ALA A 110 -2.15 15.75 30.67
N THR A 111 -2.87 16.79 30.22
CA THR A 111 -4.14 17.20 30.82
C THR A 111 -5.19 16.09 30.73
N LEU A 112 -5.34 15.49 29.55
CA LEU A 112 -6.26 14.36 29.35
C LEU A 112 -5.87 13.15 30.22
N MET A 113 -4.56 12.89 30.37
CA MET A 113 -4.08 11.82 31.24
C MET A 113 -4.41 12.08 32.71
N LEU A 114 -4.17 13.30 33.20
CA LEU A 114 -4.51 13.70 34.56
C LEU A 114 -6.01 13.62 34.84
N GLU A 115 -6.86 14.10 33.92
CA GLU A 115 -8.31 13.95 34.04
C GLU A 115 -8.75 12.48 34.01
N THR A 116 -8.06 11.65 33.21
CA THR A 116 -8.31 10.20 33.20
C THR A 116 -7.97 9.55 34.54
N LEU A 117 -6.96 10.06 35.24
CA LEU A 117 -6.51 9.60 36.56
C LEU A 117 -7.26 10.22 37.74
N ARG A 118 -8.13 11.20 37.52
CA ARG A 118 -8.86 11.87 38.61
C ARG A 118 -9.62 10.87 39.49
N GLY A 119 -9.36 10.92 40.79
CA GLY A 119 -9.95 10.01 41.77
C GLY A 119 -9.49 8.55 41.66
N LYS A 120 -8.37 8.29 40.96
CA LYS A 120 -7.90 6.93 40.66
C LYS A 120 -6.46 6.67 41.10
N ARG A 121 -6.20 5.40 41.32
CA ARG A 121 -4.89 4.82 41.61
C ARG A 121 -4.36 4.04 40.41
N MET A 122 -3.24 4.47 39.85
CA MET A 122 -2.48 3.78 38.81
C MET A 122 -1.26 3.11 39.42
N LEU A 123 -1.15 1.79 39.31
CA LEU A 123 -0.13 0.99 39.98
C LEU A 123 0.71 0.18 38.98
N PHE A 124 2.00 0.44 38.94
CA PHE A 124 2.99 -0.38 38.25
C PHE A 124 3.52 -1.44 39.22
N VAL A 125 3.53 -2.71 38.82
CA VAL A 125 3.99 -3.85 39.65
C VAL A 125 5.01 -4.66 38.87
N GLY A 126 6.22 -4.82 39.38
CA GLY A 126 7.22 -5.64 38.69
C GLY A 126 8.66 -5.40 39.10
N ASP A 127 9.54 -5.58 38.13
CA ASP A 127 10.98 -5.39 38.26
C ASP A 127 11.43 -3.95 37.93
N SER A 128 12.74 -3.74 37.82
CA SER A 128 13.36 -2.44 37.52
C SER A 128 12.93 -1.83 36.18
N LEU A 129 12.56 -2.62 35.17
CA LEU A 129 12.08 -2.09 33.89
C LEU A 129 10.73 -1.39 34.07
N ASN A 130 9.84 -1.98 34.86
CA ASN A 130 8.55 -1.39 35.16
C ASN A 130 8.67 -0.13 36.03
N ARG A 131 9.70 -0.09 36.89
CA ARG A 131 10.06 1.13 37.64
C ARG A 131 10.45 2.27 36.70
N GLY A 132 11.20 1.98 35.63
CA GLY A 132 11.52 2.95 34.57
C GLY A 132 10.26 3.47 33.86
N GLN A 133 9.31 2.58 33.53
CA GLN A 133 8.03 2.97 32.93
C GLN A 133 7.20 3.87 33.86
N TYR A 134 7.20 3.57 35.17
CA TYR A 134 6.56 4.40 36.20
C TYR A 134 7.15 5.82 36.24
N VAL A 135 8.48 5.94 36.33
CA VAL A 135 9.17 7.25 36.38
C VAL A 135 8.87 8.05 35.12
N SER A 136 8.90 7.41 33.94
CA SER A 136 8.56 8.07 32.67
C SER A 136 7.13 8.62 32.66
N MET A 137 6.15 7.89 33.22
CA MET A 137 4.77 8.37 33.36
C MET A 137 4.67 9.58 34.29
N VAL A 138 5.42 9.61 35.39
CA VAL A 138 5.50 10.77 36.29
C VAL A 138 6.08 11.98 35.56
N CYS A 139 7.20 11.80 34.84
CA CYS A 139 7.83 12.87 34.05
C CYS A 139 6.96 13.40 32.90
N LEU A 140 6.06 12.58 32.37
CA LEU A 140 5.11 13.03 31.35
C LEU A 140 4.02 13.98 31.89
N VAL A 141 3.70 13.93 33.18
CA VAL A 141 2.56 14.68 33.75
C VAL A 141 2.95 15.73 34.80
N HIS A 142 4.10 15.61 35.46
CA HIS A 142 4.47 16.45 36.61
C HIS A 142 4.57 17.96 36.29
N ARG A 143 4.89 18.32 35.04
CA ARG A 143 5.06 19.72 34.61
C ARG A 143 3.75 20.52 34.68
N LEU A 144 2.61 19.86 34.51
CA LEU A 144 1.29 20.49 34.63
C LEU A 144 0.78 20.58 36.07
N ILE A 145 1.50 20.00 37.04
CA ILE A 145 1.08 19.96 38.43
C ILE A 145 1.92 20.96 39.25
N PRO A 146 1.29 21.94 39.92
CA PRO A 146 1.99 22.85 40.82
C PRO A 146 2.81 22.13 41.91
N GLU A 147 3.95 22.69 42.32
CA GLU A 147 4.84 22.05 43.31
C GLU A 147 4.16 21.74 44.65
N ASN A 148 3.28 22.62 45.13
CA ASN A 148 2.50 22.40 46.36
C ASN A 148 1.42 21.30 46.20
N ALA A 149 1.00 21.00 44.96
CA ALA A 149 -0.03 20.05 44.60
C ALA A 149 0.51 18.65 44.23
N LYS A 150 1.83 18.45 44.28
CA LYS A 150 2.47 17.14 44.07
C LYS A 150 3.38 16.73 45.22
N SER A 151 3.61 15.43 45.37
CA SER A 151 4.62 14.90 46.29
C SER A 151 5.03 13.49 45.90
N MET A 152 6.30 13.14 46.10
CA MET A 152 6.81 11.78 45.95
C MET A 152 7.24 11.22 47.30
N LYS A 153 6.85 9.98 47.62
CA LYS A 153 7.25 9.28 48.86
C LYS A 153 7.60 7.84 48.55
N THR A 154 8.70 7.36 49.13
CA THR A 154 9.07 5.94 49.12
C THR A 154 8.72 5.33 50.47
N ILE A 155 7.91 4.27 50.49
CA ILE A 155 7.42 3.62 51.70
C ILE A 155 7.61 2.11 51.56
N GLY A 156 8.70 1.57 52.13
CA GLY A 156 9.07 0.17 51.97
C GLY A 156 9.24 -0.19 50.50
N ASN A 157 8.38 -1.07 49.98
CA ASN A 157 8.39 -1.51 48.57
C ASN A 157 7.62 -0.60 47.61
N PHE A 158 7.09 0.53 48.09
CA PHE A 158 6.32 1.47 47.28
C PHE A 158 7.10 2.73 46.94
N ASP A 159 6.98 3.18 45.68
CA ASP A 159 7.20 4.57 45.29
C ASP A 159 5.85 5.19 44.92
N VAL A 160 5.42 6.25 45.62
CA VAL A 160 4.10 6.87 45.48
C VAL A 160 4.26 8.32 45.04
N PHE A 161 3.73 8.64 43.86
CA PHE A 161 3.58 10.01 43.38
C PHE A 161 2.13 10.45 43.54
N THR A 162 1.90 11.43 44.41
CA THR A 162 0.55 11.95 44.75
C THR A 162 0.29 13.24 44.00
N ILE A 163 -0.91 13.33 43.40
CA ILE A 163 -1.40 14.49 42.66
C ILE A 163 -2.64 15.00 43.40
N LYS A 164 -2.46 16.00 44.27
CA LYS A 164 -3.46 16.43 45.25
C LYS A 164 -4.72 16.97 44.59
N ASP A 165 -4.57 17.87 43.62
CA ASP A 165 -5.70 18.53 42.93
C ASP A 165 -6.59 17.58 42.11
N TYR A 166 -6.04 16.42 41.77
CA TYR A 166 -6.74 15.37 41.02
C TYR A 166 -7.23 14.23 41.92
N ASN A 167 -6.89 14.24 43.21
CA ASN A 167 -7.08 13.12 44.12
C ASN A 167 -6.62 11.79 43.48
N ALA A 168 -5.41 11.81 42.91
CA ALA A 168 -4.89 10.71 42.10
C ALA A 168 -3.50 10.29 42.57
N THR A 169 -3.17 9.02 42.37
CA THR A 169 -1.82 8.48 42.63
C THR A 169 -1.29 7.70 41.44
N ILE A 170 -0.01 7.88 41.16
CA ILE A 170 0.78 7.03 40.28
C ILE A 170 1.81 6.34 41.18
N GLU A 171 1.81 5.01 41.18
CA GLU A 171 2.53 4.21 42.15
C GLU A 171 3.35 3.12 41.48
N PHE A 172 4.49 2.77 42.07
CA PHE A 172 5.26 1.59 41.73
C PHE A 172 5.38 0.69 42.97
N TYR A 173 5.20 -0.62 42.77
CA TYR A 173 5.39 -1.64 43.80
C TYR A 173 6.42 -2.67 43.34
N TRP A 174 7.46 -2.84 44.15
CA TRP A 174 8.53 -3.80 43.91
C TRP A 174 8.05 -5.24 44.13
N ALA A 175 7.98 -6.01 43.04
CA ALA A 175 7.65 -7.43 43.03
C ALA A 175 8.26 -8.08 41.78
N PRO A 176 9.58 -8.27 41.75
CA PRO A 176 10.32 -8.59 40.53
C PRO A 176 9.91 -9.91 39.89
N PHE A 177 9.43 -10.86 40.70
CA PHE A 177 8.92 -12.17 40.27
C PHE A 177 7.39 -12.30 40.35
N LEU A 178 6.68 -11.24 40.77
CA LEU A 178 5.26 -11.20 41.16
C LEU A 178 4.86 -12.11 42.34
N LEU A 179 5.47 -13.28 42.45
CA LEU A 179 5.39 -14.18 43.59
C LEU A 179 6.36 -13.78 44.69
N GLU A 180 6.04 -14.16 45.92
CA GLU A 180 6.94 -14.02 47.08
C GLU A 180 8.29 -14.68 46.79
N SER A 181 9.35 -13.94 47.05
CA SER A 181 10.72 -14.32 46.76
C SER A 181 11.68 -13.80 47.82
N ASN A 182 12.88 -14.39 47.89
CA ASN A 182 13.94 -13.84 48.71
C ASN A 182 14.47 -12.48 48.20
N SER A 183 13.96 -11.98 47.06
CA SER A 183 14.41 -10.75 46.41
C SER A 183 13.39 -9.60 46.49
N ASP A 184 12.43 -9.70 47.41
CA ASP A 184 11.31 -8.77 47.55
C ASP A 184 11.63 -7.49 48.35
N ASP A 185 12.82 -7.38 48.94
CA ASP A 185 13.28 -6.14 49.58
C ASP A 185 13.83 -5.19 48.52
N ALA A 186 13.14 -4.07 48.25
CA ALA A 186 13.53 -3.11 47.21
C ALA A 186 14.94 -2.51 47.40
N VAL A 187 15.53 -2.62 48.60
CA VAL A 187 16.89 -2.14 48.93
C VAL A 187 17.89 -3.31 48.95
N LYS A 188 17.54 -4.43 49.60
CA LYS A 188 18.40 -5.63 49.76
C LYS A 188 18.03 -6.77 48.81
N HIS A 189 17.89 -6.47 47.51
CA HIS A 189 17.43 -7.45 46.50
C HIS A 189 18.55 -8.11 45.67
N ARG A 190 19.82 -7.71 45.85
CA ARG A 190 20.96 -8.26 45.09
C ARG A 190 21.46 -9.54 45.75
N ILE A 191 20.84 -10.65 45.37
CA ILE A 191 21.16 -12.00 45.87
C ILE A 191 21.63 -12.86 44.69
N GLU A 192 22.64 -13.69 44.91
CA GLU A 192 23.18 -14.62 43.91
C GLU A 192 22.16 -15.70 43.57
N GLU A 193 21.73 -16.46 44.58
CA GLU A 193 20.72 -17.51 44.44
C GLU A 193 19.31 -16.97 44.70
N ARG A 194 18.53 -16.83 43.63
CA ARG A 194 17.14 -16.34 43.71
C ARG A 194 16.19 -17.52 43.85
N VAL A 195 15.26 -17.40 44.80
CA VAL A 195 14.26 -18.44 45.09
C VAL A 195 12.89 -17.81 45.11
N VAL A 196 11.93 -18.46 44.44
CA VAL A 196 10.53 -18.02 44.38
C VAL A 196 9.64 -19.05 45.06
N ARG A 197 8.70 -18.59 45.87
CA ARG A 197 7.74 -19.47 46.57
C ARG A 197 6.56 -19.80 45.69
N LYS A 198 6.28 -21.10 45.55
CA LYS A 198 5.22 -21.60 44.69
C LYS A 198 3.84 -21.07 45.09
N GLY A 199 3.22 -20.32 44.19
CA GLY A 199 1.83 -19.86 44.34
C GLY A 199 1.59 -18.77 45.38
N SER A 200 2.63 -18.28 46.08
CA SER A 200 2.51 -17.24 47.10
C SER A 200 2.46 -15.84 46.49
N ILE A 201 1.34 -15.52 45.85
CA ILE A 201 1.12 -14.17 45.29
C ILE A 201 0.37 -13.24 46.25
N ASN A 202 -0.35 -13.79 47.23
CA ASN A 202 -1.21 -13.00 48.12
C ASN A 202 -0.42 -12.11 49.07
N ALA A 203 0.83 -12.48 49.40
CA ALA A 203 1.76 -11.68 50.20
C ALA A 203 1.92 -10.27 49.60
N HIS A 204 2.05 -10.18 48.28
CA HIS A 204 2.06 -8.91 47.54
C HIS A 204 0.66 -8.44 47.15
N GLY A 205 -0.18 -9.36 46.68
CA GLY A 205 -1.49 -9.06 46.11
C GLY A 205 -2.39 -8.23 47.02
N LYS A 206 -2.27 -8.37 48.35
CA LYS A 206 -3.01 -7.52 49.31
C LYS A 206 -2.82 -6.01 49.06
N TYR A 207 -1.66 -5.60 48.58
CA TYR A 207 -1.29 -4.21 48.31
C TYR A 207 -1.77 -3.70 46.93
N TRP A 208 -2.08 -4.60 46.01
CA TRP A 208 -2.54 -4.26 44.66
C TRP A 208 -4.05 -4.03 44.59
N LYS A 209 -4.80 -4.50 45.59
CA LYS A 209 -6.25 -4.34 45.68
C LYS A 209 -6.66 -2.86 45.61
N GLY A 210 -7.76 -2.60 44.94
CA GLY A 210 -8.34 -1.25 44.84
C GLY A 210 -7.70 -0.34 43.79
N ALA A 211 -6.60 -0.75 43.14
CA ALA A 211 -6.06 0.02 42.02
C ALA A 211 -7.01 0.00 40.81
N ASN A 212 -7.18 1.17 40.16
CA ASN A 212 -8.06 1.34 39.00
C ASN A 212 -7.35 0.99 37.69
N ILE A 213 -6.03 1.17 37.65
CA ILE A 213 -5.18 0.82 36.51
C ILE A 213 -3.99 0.07 37.09
N ILE A 214 -3.72 -1.14 36.59
CA ILE A 214 -2.55 -1.92 37.02
C ILE A 214 -1.73 -2.30 35.80
N VAL A 215 -0.42 -2.06 35.86
CA VAL A 215 0.55 -2.41 34.81
C VAL A 215 1.55 -3.40 35.39
N PHE A 216 1.41 -4.68 35.05
CA PHE A 216 2.32 -5.74 35.48
C PHE A 216 3.50 -5.88 34.51
N ASN A 217 4.66 -6.26 35.03
CA ASN A 217 5.81 -6.73 34.26
C ASN A 217 6.65 -7.66 35.15
N THR A 218 7.31 -8.64 34.55
CA THR A 218 8.31 -9.47 35.22
C THR A 218 9.11 -10.17 34.15
N TYR A 219 10.43 -9.97 34.10
CA TYR A 219 11.21 -10.65 33.07
C TYR A 219 12.69 -10.83 33.42
N LEU A 220 13.40 -9.72 33.62
CA LEU A 220 14.86 -9.67 33.55
C LEU A 220 15.51 -10.68 34.50
N TRP A 221 14.90 -10.87 35.67
CA TRP A 221 15.49 -11.67 36.74
C TRP A 221 15.22 -13.17 36.62
N TRP A 222 14.31 -13.57 35.74
CA TRP A 222 14.11 -14.97 35.38
C TRP A 222 15.21 -15.48 34.45
N MET A 223 15.91 -14.59 33.71
CA MET A 223 16.74 -14.99 32.56
C MET A 223 18.16 -15.47 32.91
N ARG A 224 18.45 -15.74 34.19
CA ARG A 224 19.80 -16.10 34.68
C ARG A 224 20.31 -17.49 34.27
N GLY A 225 19.43 -18.41 33.87
CA GLY A 225 19.83 -19.77 33.54
C GLY A 225 18.67 -20.58 32.94
N PRO A 226 18.89 -21.83 32.51
CA PRO A 226 17.83 -22.72 32.02
C PRO A 226 16.89 -23.19 33.14
N HIS A 227 17.38 -23.19 34.39
CA HIS A 227 16.65 -23.66 35.56
C HIS A 227 16.41 -22.55 36.59
N PHE A 228 15.41 -22.75 37.46
CA PHE A 228 15.03 -21.81 38.50
C PHE A 228 14.59 -22.53 39.77
N ASN A 229 14.98 -21.99 40.93
CA ASN A 229 14.71 -22.57 42.24
C ASN A 229 13.32 -22.18 42.76
N ILE A 230 12.49 -23.19 43.03
CA ILE A 230 11.14 -23.04 43.55
C ILE A 230 11.03 -23.63 44.96
N LEU A 231 10.72 -22.77 45.93
CA LEU A 231 10.40 -23.18 47.29
C LEU A 231 8.96 -23.72 47.37
N GLN A 232 8.79 -24.96 47.85
CA GLN A 232 7.46 -25.55 48.05
C GLN A 232 6.79 -25.11 49.36
N GLY A 233 7.57 -24.86 50.41
CA GLY A 233 7.14 -24.47 51.77
C GLY A 233 7.05 -22.95 52.02
N SER A 234 7.33 -22.52 53.24
CA SER A 234 7.48 -21.11 53.65
C SER A 234 8.94 -20.67 53.72
N PHE A 235 9.19 -19.37 53.56
CA PHE A 235 10.54 -18.82 53.82
C PHE A 235 10.92 -18.87 55.30
N ASP A 236 9.94 -19.03 56.18
CA ASP A 236 10.09 -19.15 57.63
C ASP A 236 10.35 -20.60 58.11
N ASP A 237 10.29 -21.59 57.21
CA ASP A 237 10.52 -22.99 57.58
C ASP A 237 12.01 -23.24 57.89
N GLU A 238 12.30 -23.98 58.96
CA GLU A 238 13.68 -24.33 59.36
C GLU A 238 14.42 -25.12 58.28
N VAL A 239 13.70 -26.00 57.58
CA VAL A 239 14.19 -26.79 56.44
C VAL A 239 13.49 -26.33 55.17
N LYS A 240 14.27 -25.85 54.21
CA LYS A 240 13.75 -25.32 52.95
C LYS A 240 13.69 -26.42 51.89
N ASP A 241 12.47 -26.82 51.50
CA ASP A 241 12.24 -27.72 50.37
C ASP A 241 12.26 -26.95 49.05
N ILE A 242 13.44 -26.94 48.40
CA ILE A 242 13.69 -26.24 47.14
C ILE A 242 13.77 -27.26 46.02
N VAL A 243 12.89 -27.10 45.03
CA VAL A 243 12.86 -27.90 43.81
C VAL A 243 13.34 -27.06 42.66
N GLU A 244 14.30 -27.58 41.90
CA GLU A 244 14.75 -26.97 40.66
C GLU A 244 13.81 -27.38 39.52
N VAL A 245 13.30 -26.39 38.79
CA VAL A 245 12.44 -26.61 37.62
C VAL A 245 12.97 -25.80 36.43
N SER A 246 12.46 -26.05 35.23
CA SER A 246 12.78 -25.19 34.08
C SER A 246 12.29 -23.75 34.32
N THR A 247 13.03 -22.78 33.79
CA THR A 247 12.68 -21.35 33.91
C THR A 247 11.30 -21.07 33.31
N GLU A 248 10.96 -21.70 32.19
CA GLU A 248 9.66 -21.60 31.53
C GLU A 248 8.52 -22.09 32.43
N GLU A 249 8.74 -23.20 33.13
CA GLU A 249 7.75 -23.74 34.06
C GLU A 249 7.56 -22.82 35.26
N ALA A 250 8.65 -22.40 35.91
CA ALA A 250 8.64 -21.45 37.02
C ALA A 250 7.93 -20.14 36.66
N TYR A 251 8.28 -19.55 35.52
CA TYR A 251 7.64 -18.35 34.98
C TYR A 251 6.14 -18.59 34.73
N GLY A 252 5.80 -19.75 34.15
CA GLY A 252 4.41 -20.17 33.95
C GLY A 252 3.63 -20.26 35.26
N MET A 253 4.24 -20.70 36.37
CA MET A 253 3.61 -20.71 37.69
C MET A 253 3.29 -19.29 38.20
N ALA A 254 4.19 -18.33 37.98
CA ALA A 254 3.98 -16.93 38.34
C ALA A 254 2.83 -16.30 37.53
N ILE A 255 2.85 -16.45 36.20
CA ILE A 255 1.79 -15.93 35.33
C ILE A 255 0.43 -16.56 35.68
N LYS A 256 0.35 -17.89 35.87
CA LYS A 256 -0.88 -18.56 36.31
C LYS A 256 -1.40 -18.03 37.64
N SER A 257 -0.51 -17.75 38.58
CA SER A 257 -0.88 -17.24 39.91
C SER A 257 -1.37 -15.79 39.83
N MET A 258 -0.73 -14.95 39.01
CA MET A 258 -1.19 -13.60 38.68
C MET A 258 -2.59 -13.62 38.07
N LEU A 259 -2.82 -14.43 37.03
CA LEU A 259 -4.13 -14.54 36.38
C LEU A 259 -5.23 -15.00 37.35
N ARG A 260 -4.93 -16.00 38.19
CA ARG A 260 -5.86 -16.46 39.24
C ARG A 260 -6.15 -15.38 40.26
N TRP A 261 -5.13 -14.62 40.67
CA TRP A 261 -5.27 -13.53 41.61
C TRP A 261 -6.13 -12.39 41.06
N ILE A 262 -5.86 -11.96 39.81
CA ILE A 262 -6.66 -10.91 39.13
C ILE A 262 -8.11 -11.36 39.04
N LYS A 263 -8.37 -12.59 38.58
CA LYS A 263 -9.75 -13.13 38.47
C LYS A 263 -10.53 -13.08 39.78
N ARG A 264 -9.86 -13.27 40.92
CA ARG A 264 -10.49 -13.29 42.25
C ARG A 264 -10.65 -11.92 42.89
N ASN A 265 -9.76 -10.98 42.58
CA ASN A 265 -9.65 -9.72 43.33
C ASN A 265 -9.96 -8.47 42.51
N MET A 266 -10.08 -8.58 41.18
CA MET A 266 -10.29 -7.44 40.29
C MET A 266 -11.59 -7.56 39.51
N TYR A 267 -12.37 -6.48 39.53
CA TYR A 267 -13.59 -6.36 38.74
C TYR A 267 -13.28 -5.67 37.42
N SER A 268 -13.54 -6.34 36.29
CA SER A 268 -13.19 -5.86 34.94
C SER A 268 -13.84 -4.53 34.55
N ASN A 269 -14.91 -4.11 35.24
CA ASN A 269 -15.56 -2.82 35.07
C ASN A 269 -14.93 -1.69 35.90
N LYS A 270 -14.15 -2.01 36.94
CA LYS A 270 -13.52 -1.04 37.85
C LYS A 270 -12.01 -0.92 37.66
N THR A 271 -11.36 -2.01 37.24
CA THR A 271 -9.91 -2.08 37.09
C THR A 271 -9.51 -2.46 35.68
N ARG A 272 -8.63 -1.66 35.07
CA ARG A 272 -7.98 -1.97 33.80
C ARG A 272 -6.62 -2.61 34.06
N VAL A 273 -6.37 -3.77 33.46
CA VAL A 273 -5.13 -4.53 33.67
C VAL A 273 -4.31 -4.56 32.40
N PHE A 274 -3.04 -4.20 32.54
CA PHE A 274 -2.03 -4.21 31.50
C PHE A 274 -0.89 -5.17 31.91
N PHE A 275 -0.25 -5.77 30.92
CA PHE A 275 0.98 -6.54 31.11
C PHE A 275 2.01 -6.14 30.06
N THR A 276 3.14 -5.62 30.51
CA THR A 276 4.25 -5.21 29.64
C THR A 276 5.17 -6.39 29.38
N SER A 277 5.40 -6.69 28.09
CA SER A 277 6.33 -7.74 27.65
C SER A 277 7.80 -7.43 27.96
N MET A 278 8.70 -8.35 27.64
CA MET A 278 10.15 -8.20 27.85
C MET A 278 10.78 -7.09 27.00
N SER A 279 11.75 -6.37 27.58
CA SER A 279 12.68 -5.50 26.84
C SER A 279 13.96 -6.29 26.56
N PRO A 280 14.50 -6.26 25.33
CA PRO A 280 15.79 -6.88 25.06
C PRO A 280 16.92 -6.18 25.84
N SER A 281 17.90 -6.98 26.28
CA SER A 281 19.21 -6.49 26.71
C SER A 281 20.11 -6.35 25.47
N HIS A 282 21.13 -5.49 25.58
CA HIS A 282 22.10 -5.23 24.53
C HIS A 282 23.51 -5.46 25.08
N GLU A 283 23.80 -6.70 25.49
CA GLU A 283 25.06 -7.04 26.18
C GLU A 283 26.21 -7.37 25.21
N GLN A 284 25.91 -7.90 24.02
CA GLN A 284 26.92 -8.29 23.04
C GLN A 284 26.65 -7.64 21.69
N SER A 285 27.52 -6.74 21.25
CA SER A 285 27.29 -5.99 20.00
C SER A 285 27.33 -6.83 18.74
N ILE A 286 27.94 -8.01 18.80
CA ILE A 286 27.88 -8.98 17.71
C ILE A 286 26.44 -9.39 17.35
N GLU A 287 25.50 -9.30 18.31
CA GLU A 287 24.08 -9.62 18.07
C GLU A 287 23.39 -8.64 17.11
N TRP A 288 23.93 -7.43 16.96
CA TRP A 288 23.43 -6.41 16.03
C TRP A 288 24.48 -5.97 15.00
N GLY A 289 25.52 -6.79 14.80
CA GLY A 289 26.54 -6.56 13.77
C GLY A 289 27.68 -5.61 14.16
N GLY A 290 27.85 -5.30 15.45
CA GLY A 290 28.99 -4.56 15.98
C GLY A 290 30.20 -5.46 16.28
N GLU A 291 31.25 -4.86 16.85
CA GLU A 291 32.52 -5.56 17.12
C GLU A 291 32.39 -6.70 18.15
N PRO A 292 33.17 -7.79 18.03
CA PRO A 292 33.24 -8.82 19.08
C PRO A 292 33.73 -8.24 20.41
N ASN A 293 33.20 -8.74 21.53
CA ASN A 293 33.54 -8.29 22.90
C ASN A 293 33.23 -6.81 23.22
N LYS A 294 32.42 -6.13 22.41
CA LYS A 294 31.83 -4.83 22.75
C LYS A 294 30.36 -5.02 23.14
N ASN A 295 29.78 -3.97 23.70
CA ASN A 295 28.39 -3.89 24.14
C ASN A 295 27.76 -2.57 23.67
N CYS A 296 26.57 -2.21 24.17
CA CYS A 296 25.86 -1.01 23.74
C CYS A 296 26.50 0.35 24.10
N TYR A 297 27.66 0.38 24.75
CA TYR A 297 28.25 1.60 25.31
C TYR A 297 28.52 2.71 24.28
N ASN A 298 29.03 2.36 23.09
CA ASN A 298 29.36 3.33 22.02
C ASN A 298 28.25 3.51 20.97
N GLU A 299 27.08 2.92 21.19
CA GLU A 299 26.00 2.89 20.20
C GLU A 299 25.16 4.16 20.25
N THR A 300 25.22 4.97 19.18
CA THR A 300 24.42 6.21 19.03
C THR A 300 23.30 6.07 18.00
N LYS A 301 23.24 4.95 17.29
CA LYS A 301 22.25 4.65 16.25
C LYS A 301 21.38 3.46 16.66
N MET A 302 20.16 3.45 16.16
CA MET A 302 19.23 2.36 16.37
C MET A 302 19.70 1.11 15.63
N ILE A 303 19.43 -0.07 16.19
CA ILE A 303 19.66 -1.34 15.53
C ILE A 303 18.77 -1.44 14.29
N GLU A 304 19.39 -1.52 13.12
CA GLU A 304 18.69 -1.60 11.83
C GLU A 304 18.27 -3.04 11.47
N ASP A 305 18.77 -4.05 12.20
CA ASP A 305 18.46 -5.46 11.93
C ASP A 305 17.00 -5.79 12.27
N PRO A 306 16.15 -6.09 11.26
CA PRO A 306 14.74 -6.43 11.47
C PRO A 306 14.54 -7.74 12.25
N ASN A 307 15.55 -8.61 12.28
CA ASN A 307 15.50 -9.89 12.97
C ASN A 307 16.03 -9.82 14.40
N TYR A 308 16.58 -8.67 14.81
CA TYR A 308 17.06 -8.47 16.16
C TYR A 308 15.93 -8.72 17.17
N TRP A 309 16.24 -9.52 18.18
CA TRP A 309 15.31 -9.87 19.26
C TRP A 309 15.97 -9.75 20.63
N GLY A 310 17.29 -9.58 20.69
CA GLY A 310 18.11 -9.74 21.90
C GLY A 310 18.23 -11.22 22.29
N SER A 311 19.44 -11.68 22.57
CA SER A 311 19.70 -13.05 23.03
C SER A 311 18.98 -13.36 24.35
N ASP A 312 18.93 -12.41 25.27
CA ASP A 312 18.28 -12.59 26.56
C ASP A 312 16.76 -12.59 26.49
N SER A 313 16.17 -12.08 25.40
CA SER A 313 14.72 -12.17 25.13
C SER A 313 14.32 -13.60 24.73
N ARG A 314 14.21 -14.53 25.67
CA ARG A 314 13.79 -15.91 25.38
C ARG A 314 12.41 -16.00 24.73
N LYS A 315 12.39 -16.48 23.48
CA LYS A 315 11.15 -16.76 22.72
C LYS A 315 10.24 -17.76 23.43
N SER A 316 10.81 -18.70 24.19
CA SER A 316 10.09 -19.68 25.00
C SER A 316 9.20 -19.00 26.06
N ILE A 317 9.70 -17.97 26.75
CA ILE A 317 8.92 -17.21 27.73
C ILE A 317 7.78 -16.45 27.06
N MET A 318 8.01 -15.87 25.88
CA MET A 318 6.93 -15.24 25.10
C MET A 318 5.83 -16.25 24.72
N GLN A 319 6.20 -17.51 24.44
CA GLN A 319 5.23 -18.59 24.21
C GLN A 319 4.45 -18.91 25.49
N VAL A 320 5.11 -18.97 26.66
CA VAL A 320 4.43 -19.17 27.95
C VAL A 320 3.39 -18.07 28.21
N ILE A 321 3.75 -16.79 28.01
CA ILE A 321 2.80 -15.66 28.15
C ILE A 321 1.61 -15.85 27.21
N LYS A 322 1.87 -16.12 25.91
CA LYS A 322 0.81 -16.32 24.92
C LYS A 322 -0.12 -17.48 25.27
N GLN A 323 0.45 -18.60 25.73
CA GLN A 323 -0.31 -19.78 26.12
C GLN A 323 -1.18 -19.51 27.36
N GLU A 324 -0.63 -18.89 28.40
CA GLU A 324 -1.38 -18.65 29.64
C GLU A 324 -2.42 -17.53 29.50
N PHE A 325 -2.13 -16.48 28.72
CA PHE A 325 -3.12 -15.44 28.41
C PHE A 325 -4.24 -15.98 27.52
N GLY A 326 -3.91 -16.83 26.53
CA GLY A 326 -4.92 -17.47 25.67
C GLY A 326 -5.90 -18.38 26.42
N LYS A 327 -5.47 -18.96 27.56
CA LYS A 327 -6.34 -19.75 28.46
C LYS A 327 -7.17 -18.89 29.41
N SER A 328 -6.83 -17.62 29.60
CA SER A 328 -7.45 -16.74 30.57
C SER A 328 -8.69 -16.04 30.02
N LYS A 329 -9.77 -16.02 30.81
CA LYS A 329 -10.97 -15.21 30.52
C LYS A 329 -10.87 -13.77 31.07
N VAL A 330 -9.77 -13.43 31.73
CA VAL A 330 -9.56 -12.10 32.31
C VAL A 330 -9.10 -11.16 31.19
N PRO A 331 -9.77 -10.00 30.99
CA PRO A 331 -9.36 -9.04 29.97
C PRO A 331 -8.05 -8.36 30.39
N ILE A 332 -6.95 -8.72 29.72
CA ILE A 332 -5.62 -8.16 29.96
C ILE A 332 -5.15 -7.49 28.67
N THR A 333 -4.62 -6.29 28.80
CA THR A 333 -4.02 -5.55 27.70
C THR A 333 -2.52 -5.83 27.67
N PHE A 334 -2.07 -6.66 26.74
CA PHE A 334 -0.66 -6.97 26.55
C PHE A 334 0.01 -5.87 25.75
N LEU A 335 0.97 -5.19 26.38
CA LEU A 335 1.84 -4.21 25.75
C LEU A 335 3.04 -4.96 25.18
N ASN A 336 2.97 -5.32 23.90
CA ASN A 336 3.97 -6.14 23.22
C ASN A 336 5.20 -5.31 22.78
N ILE A 337 5.86 -4.70 23.76
CA ILE A 337 7.02 -3.84 23.55
C ILE A 337 8.25 -4.59 23.00
N THR A 338 8.34 -5.92 23.15
CA THR A 338 9.43 -6.72 22.55
C THR A 338 9.40 -6.66 21.01
N GLN A 339 8.22 -6.43 20.43
CA GLN A 339 8.07 -6.24 18.98
C GLN A 339 8.44 -4.83 18.52
N LEU A 340 8.58 -3.84 19.41
CA LEU A 340 9.07 -2.51 19.04
C LEU A 340 10.56 -2.54 18.68
N SER A 341 11.29 -3.55 19.18
CA SER A 341 12.69 -3.84 18.86
C SER A 341 12.84 -4.73 17.62
N LYS A 342 11.73 -5.31 17.13
CA LYS A 342 11.68 -6.03 15.86
C LYS A 342 11.08 -5.11 14.81
N LYS A 343 11.81 -4.77 13.75
CA LYS A 343 11.11 -4.44 12.51
C LYS A 343 10.27 -5.67 12.17
N SER A 344 8.97 -5.51 12.00
CA SER A 344 8.09 -6.66 11.78
C SER A 344 8.63 -7.52 10.65
N LYS A 345 8.55 -8.84 10.81
CA LYS A 345 8.82 -9.76 9.70
C LYS A 345 7.80 -9.42 8.62
N GLU A 346 8.22 -8.68 7.60
CA GLU A 346 7.58 -8.72 6.29
C GLU A 346 7.55 -10.20 5.91
N LYS A 347 6.40 -10.85 6.12
CA LYS A 347 6.13 -12.12 5.46
C LYS A 347 5.92 -11.76 4.01
N LEU A 348 7.01 -11.62 3.27
CA LEU A 348 7.00 -11.46 1.82
C LEU A 348 6.36 -12.73 1.23
N PRO A 349 5.13 -12.65 0.68
CA PRO A 349 4.67 -13.64 -0.26
C PRO A 349 5.44 -13.33 -1.55
N PHE A 350 6.51 -14.07 -1.79
CA PHE A 350 7.28 -13.82 -3.00
C PHE A 350 6.48 -14.26 -4.22
N ALA A 351 6.17 -13.24 -5.03
CA ALA A 351 5.97 -13.18 -6.48
C ALA A 351 4.56 -13.27 -7.10
N ILE A 352 4.46 -12.51 -8.22
CA ILE A 352 3.30 -11.83 -8.85
C ILE A 352 2.22 -11.38 -7.87
N GLY A 353 2.18 -10.06 -7.65
CA GLY A 353 1.25 -9.36 -6.79
C GLY A 353 2.01 -8.33 -5.95
N GLU A 354 1.39 -7.19 -5.65
CA GLU A 354 1.79 -6.41 -4.50
C GLU A 354 1.82 -7.36 -3.28
N THR A 355 2.82 -7.22 -2.40
CA THR A 355 2.72 -7.83 -1.06
C THR A 355 1.36 -7.44 -0.46
N LYS A 356 0.87 -8.14 0.57
CA LYS A 356 -0.34 -7.68 1.29
C LYS A 356 -0.22 -6.23 1.82
N GLU A 357 0.99 -5.67 1.78
CA GLU A 357 1.37 -4.31 2.17
C GLU A 357 1.60 -3.35 0.97
N GLY A 358 1.32 -3.77 -0.28
CA GLY A 358 1.42 -2.88 -1.45
C GLY A 358 2.79 -2.83 -2.15
N CYS A 359 3.75 -3.71 -1.83
CA CYS A 359 5.07 -3.67 -2.45
C CYS A 359 5.21 -4.60 -3.66
N ASN A 360 5.45 -4.02 -4.84
CA ASN A 360 5.99 -4.74 -5.99
C ASN A 360 7.52 -4.67 -5.98
N VAL A 361 8.18 -5.76 -5.57
CA VAL A 361 9.65 -5.82 -5.44
C VAL A 361 10.40 -5.71 -6.78
N PHE A 362 9.72 -5.84 -7.91
CA PHE A 362 10.30 -5.70 -9.26
C PHE A 362 10.04 -4.33 -9.88
N ASN A 363 9.35 -3.43 -9.17
CA ASN A 363 9.15 -2.04 -9.58
C ASN A 363 9.95 -1.09 -8.67
N GLY A 364 10.91 -0.39 -9.24
CA GLY A 364 11.96 0.28 -8.48
C GLY A 364 13.01 0.92 -9.37
N LYS A 365 14.16 1.21 -8.77
CA LYS A 365 15.32 1.76 -9.46
C LYS A 365 16.61 1.19 -8.90
N TRP A 366 17.65 1.13 -9.73
CA TRP A 366 19.01 0.89 -9.24
C TRP A 366 19.51 2.12 -8.49
N ILE A 367 20.07 1.89 -7.31
CA ILE A 367 20.75 2.89 -6.50
C ILE A 367 22.14 2.39 -6.16
N TRP A 368 23.07 3.31 -6.03
CA TRP A 368 24.43 3.02 -5.58
C TRP A 368 24.41 2.61 -4.10
N ASP A 369 25.20 1.60 -3.75
CA ASP A 369 25.33 1.07 -2.39
C ASP A 369 26.79 0.66 -2.13
N GLU A 370 27.46 1.41 -1.26
CA GLU A 370 28.85 1.16 -0.89
C GLU A 370 29.04 -0.17 -0.14
N LYS A 371 27.96 -0.77 0.39
CA LYS A 371 28.00 -2.09 1.05
C LYS A 371 27.94 -3.27 0.07
N ARG A 372 28.00 -3.00 -1.23
CA ARG A 372 28.04 -3.99 -2.31
C ARG A 372 29.46 -4.10 -2.87
N PRO A 373 29.84 -5.21 -3.53
CA PRO A 373 29.06 -6.43 -3.73
C PRO A 373 28.85 -7.22 -2.42
N LEU A 374 27.96 -8.23 -2.45
CA LEU A 374 27.71 -9.08 -1.27
C LEU A 374 28.80 -10.13 -1.03
N TYR A 375 29.64 -10.37 -2.03
CA TYR A 375 30.83 -11.22 -2.02
C TYR A 375 31.76 -10.72 -3.12
N GLU A 376 33.06 -10.87 -2.94
CA GLU A 376 34.05 -10.56 -3.99
C GLU A 376 34.22 -11.77 -4.94
N GLU A 377 34.55 -11.50 -6.20
CA GLU A 377 34.79 -12.55 -7.21
C GLU A 377 35.87 -13.54 -6.75
N SER A 378 36.96 -13.03 -6.16
CA SER A 378 38.06 -13.84 -5.64
C SER A 378 37.71 -14.67 -4.41
N GLU A 379 36.61 -14.35 -3.72
CA GLU A 379 36.18 -15.09 -2.52
C GLU A 379 35.44 -16.38 -2.88
N CYS A 380 34.78 -16.46 -4.04
CA CYS A 380 33.93 -17.60 -4.40
C CYS A 380 34.58 -18.53 -5.44
N PRO A 381 35.09 -19.71 -5.05
CA PRO A 381 35.77 -20.64 -5.97
C PRO A 381 34.81 -21.40 -6.89
N TYR A 382 33.50 -21.20 -6.76
CA TYR A 382 32.47 -21.91 -7.52
C TYR A 382 32.01 -21.15 -8.76
N ILE A 383 32.54 -19.94 -9.00
CA ILE A 383 32.27 -19.16 -10.20
C ILE A 383 32.97 -19.83 -11.38
N GLN A 384 32.25 -20.08 -12.48
CA GLN A 384 32.90 -20.62 -13.68
C GLN A 384 33.83 -19.57 -14.30
N PRO A 385 34.97 -19.96 -14.90
CA PRO A 385 35.92 -19.02 -15.50
C PRO A 385 35.29 -18.01 -16.48
N GLN A 386 34.29 -18.44 -17.25
CA GLN A 386 33.55 -17.57 -18.17
C GLN A 386 32.76 -16.41 -17.50
N LEU A 387 32.66 -16.39 -16.16
CA LEU A 387 31.96 -15.38 -15.37
C LEU A 387 32.90 -14.62 -14.42
N THR A 388 34.18 -14.99 -14.30
CA THR A 388 35.18 -14.25 -13.48
C THR A 388 35.72 -13.07 -14.28
N CYS A 389 34.96 -11.98 -14.30
CA CYS A 389 35.21 -10.82 -15.15
C CYS A 389 36.50 -10.08 -14.77
N GLN A 390 36.79 -9.94 -13.46
CA GLN A 390 37.97 -9.25 -12.98
C GLN A 390 39.24 -10.05 -13.26
N GLU A 391 39.20 -11.36 -13.00
CA GLU A 391 40.29 -12.29 -13.34
C GLU A 391 40.61 -12.26 -14.84
N HIS A 392 39.58 -12.10 -15.69
CA HIS A 392 39.71 -12.04 -17.14
C HIS A 392 39.85 -10.60 -17.70
N GLY A 393 40.29 -9.66 -16.87
CA GLY A 393 40.82 -8.37 -17.32
C GLY A 393 39.81 -7.23 -17.43
N ARG A 394 38.60 -7.34 -16.86
CA ARG A 394 37.69 -6.19 -16.74
C ARG A 394 38.26 -5.19 -15.71
N PRO A 395 38.56 -3.94 -16.10
CA PRO A 395 39.27 -3.01 -15.22
C PRO A 395 38.35 -2.23 -14.25
N ASP A 396 37.06 -2.08 -14.54
CA ASP A 396 36.10 -1.36 -13.71
C ASP A 396 35.40 -2.29 -12.69
N LYS A 397 35.11 -1.78 -11.50
CA LYS A 397 34.34 -2.46 -10.43
C LYS A 397 33.00 -1.81 -10.10
N ASP A 398 32.74 -0.62 -10.62
CA ASP A 398 31.55 0.18 -10.29
C ASP A 398 30.23 -0.55 -10.54
N TYR A 399 30.18 -1.46 -11.51
CA TYR A 399 29.00 -2.28 -11.79
C TYR A 399 28.58 -3.18 -10.61
N GLN A 400 29.50 -3.50 -9.71
CA GLN A 400 29.26 -4.36 -8.54
C GLN A 400 28.55 -3.61 -7.40
N HIS A 401 28.62 -2.28 -7.38
CA HIS A 401 28.12 -1.42 -6.30
C HIS A 401 26.63 -1.03 -6.43
N TRP A 402 25.92 -1.56 -7.43
CA TRP A 402 24.51 -1.25 -7.63
C TRP A 402 23.59 -2.21 -6.87
N ARG A 403 22.57 -1.66 -6.19
CA ARG A 403 21.47 -2.43 -5.59
C ARG A 403 20.13 -2.01 -6.18
N TRP A 404 19.20 -2.95 -6.29
CA TRP A 404 17.82 -2.66 -6.65
C TRP A 404 17.02 -2.14 -5.45
N GLN A 405 16.36 -1.00 -5.61
CA GLN A 405 15.49 -0.37 -4.62
C GLN A 405 14.06 -0.32 -5.16
N PRO A 406 13.15 -1.19 -4.67
CA PRO A 406 11.73 -1.07 -4.98
C PRO A 406 11.18 0.30 -4.55
N HIS A 407 10.15 0.78 -5.24
CA HIS A 407 9.57 2.11 -4.95
C HIS A 407 8.79 2.13 -3.63
N ASN A 408 8.03 1.07 -3.33
CA ASN A 408 7.10 1.02 -2.20
C ASN A 408 7.65 0.29 -0.97
N CYS A 409 8.80 -0.37 -1.09
CA CYS A 409 9.50 -1.02 0.03
C CYS A 409 11.00 -1.09 -0.23
N SER A 410 11.76 -1.63 0.72
CA SER A 410 13.20 -1.89 0.54
C SER A 410 13.46 -3.37 0.60
N LEU A 411 14.35 -3.87 -0.27
CA LEU A 411 14.80 -5.25 -0.15
C LEU A 411 15.58 -5.42 1.17
N PRO A 412 15.30 -6.46 1.97
CA PRO A 412 16.10 -6.74 3.15
C PRO A 412 17.54 -7.06 2.73
N SER A 413 18.51 -6.67 3.57
CA SER A 413 19.89 -7.10 3.40
C SER A 413 19.95 -8.64 3.38
N PHE A 414 20.71 -9.20 2.45
CA PHE A 414 20.84 -10.65 2.34
C PHE A 414 21.52 -11.20 3.59
N ASN A 415 20.88 -12.16 4.26
CA ASN A 415 21.42 -12.85 5.42
C ASN A 415 21.61 -14.33 5.09
N ALA A 416 22.87 -14.72 4.92
CA ALA A 416 23.25 -16.09 4.54
C ALA A 416 22.78 -17.11 5.59
N THR A 417 22.92 -16.81 6.88
CA THR A 417 22.51 -17.71 7.97
C THR A 417 21.01 -17.97 7.94
N LEU A 418 20.20 -16.92 7.72
CA LEU A 418 18.75 -17.05 7.59
C LEU A 418 18.37 -17.90 6.37
N MET A 419 19.08 -17.72 5.24
CA MET A 419 18.87 -18.54 4.05
C MET A 419 19.19 -20.01 4.34
N LEU A 420 20.31 -20.31 4.97
CA LEU A 420 20.69 -21.68 5.34
C LEU A 420 19.72 -22.33 6.33
N GLU A 421 19.28 -21.60 7.36
CA GLU A 421 18.24 -22.09 8.28
C GLU A 421 16.90 -22.34 7.57
N THR A 422 16.58 -21.51 6.57
CA THR A 422 15.38 -21.71 5.74
C THR A 422 15.50 -22.99 4.89
N LEU A 423 16.71 -23.31 4.45
CA LEU A 423 17.06 -24.50 3.67
C LEU A 423 17.33 -25.75 4.51
N ARG A 424 17.38 -25.66 5.84
CA ARG A 424 17.69 -26.80 6.70
C ARG A 424 16.74 -27.98 6.43
N GLY A 425 17.32 -29.13 6.10
CA GLY A 425 16.58 -30.34 5.75
C GLY A 425 15.85 -30.28 4.40
N LYS A 426 16.21 -29.34 3.51
CA LYS A 426 15.49 -29.07 2.25
C LYS A 426 16.39 -29.08 1.03
N LYS A 427 15.75 -29.25 -0.12
CA LYS A 427 16.35 -29.20 -1.46
C LYS A 427 15.85 -27.98 -2.23
N MET A 428 16.78 -27.12 -2.64
CA MET A 428 16.54 -26.00 -3.57
C MET A 428 17.09 -26.35 -4.97
N LEU A 429 16.23 -26.31 -5.99
CA LEU A 429 16.55 -26.75 -7.34
C LEU A 429 16.31 -25.66 -8.37
N PHE A 430 17.35 -25.24 -9.09
CA PHE A 430 17.28 -24.39 -10.26
C PHE A 430 17.17 -25.28 -11.51
N VAL A 431 16.22 -25.00 -12.41
CA VAL A 431 15.99 -25.77 -13.63
C VAL A 431 15.89 -24.83 -14.82
N GLY A 432 16.75 -24.96 -15.82
CA GLY A 432 16.65 -24.11 -17.00
C GLY A 432 17.89 -24.05 -17.87
N ASP A 433 18.08 -22.89 -18.49
CA ASP A 433 19.22 -22.60 -19.37
C ASP A 433 20.44 -22.06 -18.60
N SER A 434 21.46 -21.60 -19.34
CA SER A 434 22.72 -21.09 -18.77
C SER A 434 22.54 -19.85 -17.88
N LEU A 435 21.50 -19.03 -18.07
CA LEU A 435 21.23 -17.89 -17.20
C LEU A 435 20.77 -18.34 -15.82
N ASN A 436 19.93 -19.38 -15.76
CA ASN A 436 19.51 -19.95 -14.49
C ASN A 436 20.67 -20.64 -13.76
N ARG A 437 21.64 -21.20 -14.49
CA ARG A 437 22.91 -21.68 -13.93
C ARG A 437 23.70 -20.55 -13.26
N GLY A 438 23.73 -19.37 -13.87
CA GLY A 438 24.34 -18.18 -13.26
C GLY A 438 23.65 -17.78 -11.96
N GLN A 439 22.31 -17.80 -11.92
CA GLN A 439 21.54 -17.53 -10.71
C GLN A 439 21.83 -18.55 -9.59
N TYR A 440 21.96 -19.83 -9.95
CA TYR A 440 22.38 -20.90 -9.05
C TYR A 440 23.76 -20.65 -8.44
N VAL A 441 24.77 -20.36 -9.26
CA VAL A 441 26.14 -20.07 -8.79
C VAL A 441 26.14 -18.85 -7.87
N SER A 442 25.42 -17.79 -8.23
CA SER A 442 25.29 -16.62 -7.36
C SER A 442 24.67 -16.98 -6.01
N MET A 443 23.68 -17.87 -5.94
CA MET A 443 23.10 -18.32 -4.67
C MET A 443 24.10 -19.10 -3.82
N VAL A 444 24.92 -19.95 -4.45
CA VAL A 444 26.02 -20.66 -3.77
C VAL A 444 27.04 -19.66 -3.21
N CYS A 445 27.48 -18.68 -4.02
CA CYS A 445 28.42 -17.64 -3.61
C CYS A 445 27.88 -16.72 -2.50
N LEU A 446 26.56 -16.57 -2.40
CA LEU A 446 25.95 -15.81 -1.31
C LEU A 446 26.00 -16.53 0.05
N VAL A 447 26.08 -17.87 0.06
CA VAL A 447 26.02 -18.66 1.32
C VAL A 447 27.29 -19.41 1.67
N HIS A 448 28.18 -19.70 0.70
CA HIS A 448 29.34 -20.58 0.93
C HIS A 448 30.33 -20.08 1.99
N ARG A 449 30.45 -18.75 2.17
CA ARG A 449 31.44 -18.14 3.07
C ARG A 449 31.21 -18.48 4.53
N ILE A 450 29.95 -18.65 4.94
CA ILE A 450 29.60 -18.97 6.34
C ILE A 450 29.56 -20.49 6.60
N ILE A 451 29.79 -21.32 5.59
CA ILE A 451 29.79 -22.77 5.71
C ILE A 451 31.25 -23.24 5.84
N PRO A 452 31.61 -23.99 6.89
CA PRO A 452 32.95 -24.57 7.04
C PRO A 452 33.36 -25.43 5.83
N GLU A 453 34.65 -25.41 5.45
CA GLU A 453 35.14 -26.13 4.26
C GLU A 453 34.85 -27.65 4.29
N ASN A 454 34.96 -28.29 5.46
CA ASN A 454 34.63 -29.71 5.63
C ASN A 454 33.12 -30.02 5.54
N ALA A 455 32.28 -29.00 5.72
CA ALA A 455 30.82 -29.08 5.73
C ALA A 455 30.18 -28.71 4.38
N LYS A 456 30.97 -28.36 3.36
CA LYS A 456 30.48 -28.09 1.99
C LYS A 456 31.18 -28.92 0.93
N SER A 457 30.49 -29.20 -0.16
CA SER A 457 31.08 -29.85 -1.35
C SER A 457 30.25 -29.61 -2.60
N MET A 458 30.90 -29.44 -3.75
CA MET A 458 30.27 -29.30 -5.06
C MET A 458 30.53 -30.56 -5.90
N ASN A 459 29.46 -31.18 -6.40
CA ASN A 459 29.56 -32.37 -7.26
C ASN A 459 28.77 -32.14 -8.55
N THR A 460 29.37 -32.43 -9.71
CA THR A 460 28.67 -32.41 -11.00
C THR A 460 28.43 -33.86 -11.45
N VAL A 461 27.17 -34.21 -11.68
CA VAL A 461 26.75 -35.56 -12.09
C VAL A 461 25.80 -35.48 -13.27
N GLY A 462 26.30 -35.75 -14.47
CA GLY A 462 25.52 -35.67 -15.70
C GLY A 462 24.98 -34.25 -15.94
N SER A 463 23.65 -34.09 -15.88
CA SER A 463 22.97 -32.80 -16.04
C SER A 463 22.81 -32.00 -14.74
N PHE A 464 23.35 -32.48 -13.62
CA PHE A 464 23.25 -31.85 -12.31
C PHE A 464 24.55 -31.21 -11.85
N ASP A 465 24.45 -30.01 -11.28
CA ASP A 465 25.43 -29.44 -10.37
C ASP A 465 24.82 -29.40 -8.96
N VAL A 466 25.44 -30.06 -7.97
CA VAL A 466 24.90 -30.23 -6.60
C VAL A 466 25.88 -29.65 -5.58
N PHE A 467 25.45 -28.59 -4.91
CA PHE A 467 26.15 -28.01 -3.77
C PHE A 467 25.55 -28.55 -2.47
N ASN A 468 26.34 -29.34 -1.74
CA ASN A 468 25.93 -29.99 -0.50
C ASN A 468 26.36 -29.18 0.71
N ILE A 469 25.46 -29.06 1.68
CA ILE A 469 25.65 -28.31 2.93
C ILE A 469 25.37 -29.26 4.09
N LYS A 470 26.41 -29.96 4.57
CA LYS A 470 26.30 -31.09 5.49
C LYS A 470 25.66 -30.69 6.82
N ASP A 471 26.13 -29.61 7.44
CA ASP A 471 25.66 -29.15 8.77
C ASP A 471 24.18 -28.73 8.80
N TYR A 472 23.62 -28.41 7.62
CA TYR A 472 22.23 -28.03 7.45
C TYR A 472 21.37 -29.15 6.87
N ASN A 473 21.97 -30.30 6.50
CA ASN A 473 21.31 -31.35 5.75
C ASN A 473 20.52 -30.78 4.54
N ALA A 474 21.19 -29.92 3.76
CA ALA A 474 20.55 -29.14 2.71
C ALA A 474 21.33 -29.23 1.39
N THR A 475 20.63 -29.09 0.27
CA THR A 475 21.25 -29.00 -1.06
C THR A 475 20.75 -27.79 -1.84
N ILE A 476 21.67 -27.16 -2.57
CA ILE A 476 21.37 -26.19 -3.62
C ILE A 476 21.84 -26.82 -4.93
N GLU A 477 20.92 -26.98 -5.87
CA GLU A 477 21.12 -27.80 -7.06
C GLU A 477 20.78 -27.02 -8.33
N PHE A 478 21.45 -27.33 -9.43
CA PHE A 478 21.09 -26.91 -10.78
C PHE A 478 20.89 -28.13 -11.68
N TYR A 479 19.84 -28.11 -12.48
CA TYR A 479 19.54 -29.12 -13.49
C TYR A 479 19.41 -28.49 -14.88
N TRP A 480 20.21 -28.99 -15.81
CA TRP A 480 20.23 -28.54 -17.19
C TRP A 480 18.98 -29.02 -17.96
N ALA A 481 18.11 -28.08 -18.30
CA ALA A 481 16.91 -28.31 -19.12
C ALA A 481 16.55 -27.00 -19.86
N PRO A 482 17.32 -26.63 -20.89
CA PRO A 482 17.28 -25.28 -21.46
C PRO A 482 15.95 -24.92 -22.10
N PHE A 483 15.18 -25.92 -22.56
CA PHE A 483 13.83 -25.78 -23.12
C PHE A 483 12.73 -26.32 -22.21
N LEU A 484 13.08 -26.83 -21.02
CA LEU A 484 12.25 -27.61 -20.07
C LEU A 484 11.67 -28.92 -20.62
N LEU A 485 11.30 -28.96 -21.90
CA LEU A 485 10.97 -30.16 -22.66
C LEU A 485 12.24 -30.86 -23.14
N GLU A 486 12.11 -32.16 -23.39
CA GLU A 486 13.16 -32.98 -24.01
C GLU A 486 13.58 -32.38 -25.37
N SER A 487 14.88 -32.25 -25.56
CA SER A 487 15.47 -31.60 -26.73
C SER A 487 16.79 -32.26 -27.13
N ASN A 488 17.21 -32.01 -28.38
CA ASN A 488 18.54 -32.41 -28.83
C ASN A 488 19.68 -31.62 -28.13
N SER A 489 19.35 -30.65 -27.27
CA SER A 489 20.31 -29.78 -26.59
C SER A 489 20.40 -30.05 -25.07
N ASP A 490 19.90 -31.20 -24.60
CA ASP A 490 19.85 -31.57 -23.18
C ASP A 490 21.17 -32.09 -22.59
N ASN A 491 22.20 -32.25 -23.44
CA ASN A 491 23.53 -32.62 -22.98
C ASN A 491 24.38 -31.36 -22.72
N PRO A 492 24.70 -31.00 -21.46
CA PRO A 492 25.43 -29.77 -21.14
C PRO A 492 26.87 -29.73 -21.70
N GLY A 493 27.44 -30.84 -22.16
CA GLY A 493 28.73 -30.87 -22.86
C GLY A 493 28.64 -30.82 -24.40
N LYS A 494 27.49 -31.17 -24.98
CA LYS A 494 27.26 -31.25 -26.45
C LYS A 494 25.97 -30.54 -26.87
N HIS A 495 25.82 -29.28 -26.49
CA HIS A 495 24.58 -28.52 -26.67
C HIS A 495 24.68 -27.36 -27.68
N ARG A 496 25.86 -27.12 -28.26
CA ARG A 496 26.08 -26.13 -29.32
C ARG A 496 25.78 -26.78 -30.67
N ILE A 497 24.50 -26.74 -31.06
CA ILE A 497 23.98 -27.36 -32.29
C ILE A 497 23.32 -26.24 -33.10
N GLU A 498 23.50 -26.26 -34.42
CA GLU A 498 22.94 -25.26 -35.34
C GLU A 498 21.40 -25.31 -35.36
N GLU A 499 20.84 -26.50 -35.53
CA GLU A 499 19.39 -26.72 -35.54
C GLU A 499 18.90 -27.31 -34.22
N ARG A 500 18.12 -26.51 -33.48
CA ARG A 500 17.54 -26.93 -32.19
C ARG A 500 16.16 -27.51 -32.39
N VAL A 501 15.91 -28.68 -31.80
CA VAL A 501 14.64 -29.40 -31.90
C VAL A 501 14.14 -29.73 -30.52
N VAL A 502 12.86 -29.45 -30.28
CA VAL A 502 12.16 -29.77 -29.02
C VAL A 502 11.08 -30.81 -29.28
N ARG A 503 10.96 -31.80 -28.40
CA ARG A 503 9.94 -32.84 -28.50
C ARG A 503 8.64 -32.39 -27.85
N LYS A 504 7.56 -32.50 -28.61
CA LYS A 504 6.22 -32.09 -28.15
C LYS A 504 5.80 -32.85 -26.90
N ASP A 505 5.30 -32.12 -25.90
CA ASP A 505 4.74 -32.64 -24.64
C ASP A 505 5.69 -33.51 -23.77
N SER A 506 6.95 -33.71 -24.16
CA SER A 506 7.90 -34.59 -23.46
C SER A 506 8.63 -33.88 -22.33
N ILE A 507 7.92 -33.61 -21.23
CA ILE A 507 8.51 -32.98 -20.04
C ILE A 507 8.96 -34.00 -18.98
N ASN A 508 8.38 -35.20 -18.97
CA ASN A 508 8.62 -36.18 -17.91
C ASN A 508 10.03 -36.77 -17.91
N THR A 509 10.71 -36.74 -19.07
CA THR A 509 12.12 -37.11 -19.23
C THR A 509 12.99 -36.35 -18.24
N HIS A 510 12.76 -35.05 -18.09
CA HIS A 510 13.40 -34.21 -17.08
C HIS A 510 12.63 -34.19 -15.76
N GLY A 511 11.30 -34.09 -15.82
CA GLY A 511 10.43 -33.91 -14.67
C GLY A 511 10.61 -34.96 -13.57
N LYS A 512 10.99 -36.19 -13.90
CA LYS A 512 11.29 -37.23 -12.89
C LYS A 512 12.36 -36.80 -11.87
N TYR A 513 13.30 -35.95 -12.28
CA TYR A 513 14.41 -35.44 -11.48
C TYR A 513 14.05 -34.22 -10.61
N TRP A 514 12.96 -33.53 -10.93
CA TRP A 514 12.52 -32.34 -10.20
C TRP A 514 11.66 -32.66 -8.98
N LYS A 515 11.15 -33.91 -8.90
CA LYS A 515 10.29 -34.37 -7.80
C LYS A 515 11.04 -34.33 -6.47
N GLY A 516 10.31 -33.96 -5.42
CA GLY A 516 10.84 -33.95 -4.05
C GLY A 516 11.64 -32.71 -3.66
N ALA A 517 11.87 -31.77 -4.59
CA ALA A 517 12.44 -30.47 -4.24
C ALA A 517 11.42 -29.62 -3.46
N ASP A 518 11.89 -28.91 -2.44
CA ASP A 518 11.07 -28.05 -1.58
C ASP A 518 10.99 -26.61 -2.12
N ILE A 519 12.01 -26.18 -2.86
CA ILE A 519 12.05 -24.91 -3.58
C ILE A 519 12.53 -25.17 -4.99
N ILE A 520 11.78 -24.74 -6.00
CA ILE A 520 12.15 -24.92 -7.41
C ILE A 520 12.13 -23.57 -8.13
N VAL A 521 13.17 -23.25 -8.89
CA VAL A 521 13.29 -22.02 -9.67
C VAL A 521 13.47 -22.38 -11.14
N PHE A 522 12.40 -22.23 -11.93
CA PHE A 522 12.42 -22.49 -13.37
C PHE A 522 12.84 -21.25 -14.16
N ASN A 523 13.49 -21.46 -15.31
CA ASN A 523 13.72 -20.45 -16.34
C ASN A 523 13.87 -21.15 -17.69
N THR A 524 13.50 -20.46 -18.78
CA THR A 524 13.83 -20.87 -20.14
C THR A 524 13.62 -19.67 -21.06
N TYR A 525 14.66 -19.19 -21.75
CA TYR A 525 14.48 -18.08 -22.70
C TYR A 525 15.56 -18.01 -23.77
N LEU A 526 16.83 -18.08 -23.37
CA LEU A 526 17.96 -17.65 -24.20
C LEU A 526 18.03 -18.36 -25.56
N TRP A 527 17.56 -19.61 -25.61
CA TRP A 527 17.68 -20.47 -26.78
C TRP A 527 16.45 -20.49 -27.67
N TRP A 528 15.33 -19.98 -27.17
CA TRP A 528 14.15 -19.69 -27.99
C TRP A 528 14.38 -18.49 -28.91
N ARG A 529 15.46 -17.73 -28.72
CA ARG A 529 15.83 -16.55 -29.52
C ARG A 529 16.30 -16.88 -30.94
N SER A 530 16.57 -18.15 -31.23
CA SER A 530 17.31 -18.61 -32.42
C SER A 530 16.61 -18.35 -33.77
N GLY A 531 15.32 -18.01 -33.80
CA GLY A 531 14.56 -17.74 -35.02
C GLY A 531 13.13 -17.27 -34.75
N PHE A 532 12.34 -16.95 -35.77
CA PHE A 532 10.89 -16.70 -35.61
C PHE A 532 10.10 -18.01 -35.56
N ASN A 533 10.64 -19.05 -36.16
CA ASN A 533 10.10 -20.40 -36.14
C ASN A 533 10.98 -21.33 -35.31
N PHE A 534 10.41 -22.46 -34.90
CA PHE A 534 11.05 -23.46 -34.07
C PHE A 534 10.65 -24.87 -34.50
N ASN A 535 11.60 -25.79 -34.50
CA ASN A 535 11.41 -27.18 -34.92
C ASN A 535 10.85 -28.01 -33.77
N ILE A 536 9.66 -28.60 -33.99
CA ILE A 536 8.97 -29.46 -33.04
C ILE A 536 8.93 -30.90 -33.58
N LEU A 537 9.56 -31.81 -32.83
CA LEU A 537 9.48 -33.23 -33.08
C LEU A 537 8.15 -33.79 -32.54
N GLN A 538 7.36 -34.44 -33.40
CA GLN A 538 6.09 -35.09 -32.98
C GLN A 538 6.32 -36.48 -32.37
N GLY A 539 7.34 -37.21 -32.86
CA GLY A 539 7.69 -38.58 -32.44
C GLY A 539 8.73 -38.66 -31.31
N SER A 540 9.60 -39.65 -31.35
CA SER A 540 10.76 -39.84 -30.46
C SER A 540 12.07 -39.45 -31.14
N PHE A 541 13.08 -39.07 -30.35
CA PHE A 541 14.43 -38.83 -30.88
C PHE A 541 15.10 -40.13 -31.37
N ASP A 542 14.60 -41.28 -30.94
CA ASP A 542 15.06 -42.62 -31.32
C ASP A 542 14.40 -43.16 -32.60
N ASP A 543 13.42 -42.45 -33.17
CA ASP A 543 12.72 -42.90 -34.38
C ASP A 543 13.63 -42.80 -35.60
N GLU A 544 13.62 -43.83 -36.47
CA GLU A 544 14.41 -43.87 -37.71
C GLU A 544 14.06 -42.71 -38.67
N VAL A 545 12.78 -42.32 -38.70
CA VAL A 545 12.26 -41.20 -39.48
C VAL A 545 11.74 -40.14 -38.51
N LYS A 546 12.33 -38.94 -38.57
CA LYS A 546 11.98 -37.83 -37.69
C LYS A 546 10.88 -36.98 -38.32
N ASP A 547 9.68 -37.02 -37.74
CA ASP A 547 8.59 -36.10 -38.10
C ASP A 547 8.74 -34.76 -37.36
N ILE A 548 9.34 -33.80 -38.06
CA ILE A 548 9.62 -32.46 -37.55
C ILE A 548 8.67 -31.47 -38.22
N VAL A 549 7.90 -30.77 -37.38
CA VAL A 549 6.99 -29.70 -37.80
C VAL A 549 7.57 -28.37 -37.33
N GLU A 550 7.65 -27.42 -38.27
CA GLU A 550 8.03 -26.06 -37.96
C GLU A 550 6.80 -25.26 -37.50
N VAL A 551 6.90 -24.62 -36.34
CA VAL A 551 5.85 -23.75 -35.78
C VAL A 551 6.45 -22.41 -35.37
N SER A 552 5.62 -21.41 -35.08
CA SER A 552 6.15 -20.16 -34.51
C SER A 552 6.78 -20.41 -33.14
N THR A 553 7.82 -19.63 -32.83
CA THR A 553 8.52 -19.71 -31.54
C THR A 553 7.57 -19.50 -30.37
N GLU A 554 6.59 -18.60 -30.51
CA GLU A 554 5.55 -18.34 -29.51
C GLU A 554 4.70 -19.58 -29.22
N GLU A 555 4.32 -20.34 -30.25
CA GLU A 555 3.50 -21.54 -30.08
C GLU A 555 4.33 -22.70 -29.51
N ALA A 556 5.56 -22.88 -29.96
CA ALA A 556 6.50 -23.83 -29.38
C ALA A 556 6.75 -23.55 -27.88
N TYR A 557 6.98 -22.27 -27.53
CA TYR A 557 7.14 -21.83 -26.14
C TYR A 557 5.86 -22.06 -25.33
N ARG A 558 4.68 -21.82 -25.92
CA ARG A 558 3.38 -22.09 -25.28
C ARG A 558 3.19 -23.57 -24.97
N MET A 559 3.65 -24.47 -25.85
CA MET A 559 3.62 -25.92 -25.60
C MET A 559 4.49 -26.30 -24.39
N ALA A 560 5.69 -25.72 -24.27
CA ALA A 560 6.57 -25.92 -23.12
C ALA A 560 5.91 -25.42 -21.82
N MET A 561 5.35 -24.22 -21.82
CA MET A 561 4.65 -23.66 -20.64
C MET A 561 3.44 -24.49 -20.22
N LYS A 562 2.59 -24.92 -21.17
CA LYS A 562 1.45 -25.80 -20.88
C LYS A 562 1.90 -27.12 -20.26
N SER A 563 2.99 -27.71 -20.75
CA SER A 563 3.54 -28.96 -20.23
C SER A 563 4.11 -28.78 -18.83
N LEU A 564 4.83 -27.69 -18.59
CA LEU A 564 5.33 -27.31 -17.26
C LEU A 564 4.20 -27.18 -16.26
N LEU A 565 3.16 -26.41 -16.58
CA LEU A 565 2.01 -26.18 -15.69
C LEU A 565 1.25 -27.48 -15.39
N ARG A 566 1.03 -28.33 -16.40
CA ARG A 566 0.44 -29.67 -16.19
C ARG A 566 1.30 -30.53 -15.27
N TRP A 567 2.62 -30.49 -15.47
CA TRP A 567 3.56 -31.25 -14.66
C TRP A 567 3.59 -30.77 -13.21
N ILE A 568 3.68 -29.45 -12.97
CA ILE A 568 3.64 -28.84 -11.63
C ILE A 568 2.35 -29.25 -10.92
N LYS A 569 1.20 -29.04 -11.56
CA LYS A 569 -0.12 -29.37 -10.99
C LYS A 569 -0.22 -30.84 -10.57
N LYS A 570 0.42 -31.76 -11.30
CA LYS A 570 0.37 -33.19 -11.04
C LYS A 570 1.37 -33.65 -9.96
N ASN A 571 2.52 -32.99 -9.85
CA ASN A 571 3.66 -33.53 -9.08
C ASN A 571 4.06 -32.67 -7.87
N MET A 572 3.54 -31.45 -7.73
CA MET A 572 3.92 -30.52 -6.67
C MET A 572 2.78 -30.26 -5.70
N ASP A 573 3.09 -30.32 -4.40
CA ASP A 573 2.18 -29.92 -3.32
C ASP A 573 2.46 -28.47 -2.92
N PRO A 574 1.53 -27.52 -3.14
CA PRO A 574 1.69 -26.11 -2.77
C PRO A 574 1.94 -25.86 -1.28
N LYS A 575 1.63 -26.81 -0.40
CA LYS A 575 1.91 -26.70 1.05
C LYS A 575 3.35 -27.05 1.39
N ARG A 576 4.01 -27.85 0.56
CA ARG A 576 5.38 -28.34 0.78
C ARG A 576 6.38 -27.66 -0.14
N THR A 577 6.05 -27.54 -1.42
CA THR A 577 6.96 -27.03 -2.45
C THR A 577 6.60 -25.61 -2.86
N ARG A 578 7.60 -24.74 -2.91
CA ARG A 578 7.51 -23.40 -3.48
C ARG A 578 8.07 -23.40 -4.89
N VAL A 579 7.29 -22.89 -5.86
CA VAL A 579 7.68 -22.88 -7.27
C VAL A 579 7.84 -21.45 -7.74
N PHE A 580 9.02 -21.15 -8.27
CA PHE A 580 9.38 -19.87 -8.86
C PHE A 580 9.61 -20.02 -10.36
N PHE A 581 9.38 -18.94 -11.11
CA PHE A 581 9.77 -18.85 -12.51
C PHE A 581 10.44 -17.51 -12.79
N THR A 582 11.68 -17.53 -13.23
CA THR A 582 12.46 -16.33 -13.57
C THR A 582 12.20 -15.91 -15.01
N SER A 583 11.87 -14.64 -15.22
CA SER A 583 11.62 -14.07 -16.54
C SER A 583 12.89 -13.93 -17.38
N MET A 584 12.77 -13.43 -18.61
CA MET A 584 13.89 -13.28 -19.55
C MET A 584 14.94 -12.26 -19.06
N SER A 585 16.23 -12.58 -19.24
CA SER A 585 17.31 -11.60 -19.12
C SER A 585 17.51 -10.89 -20.46
N PRO A 586 17.60 -9.55 -20.50
CA PRO A 586 17.95 -8.84 -21.72
C PRO A 586 19.40 -9.12 -22.13
N SER A 587 19.64 -9.09 -23.44
CA SER A 587 20.97 -9.03 -24.06
C SER A 587 21.29 -7.61 -24.49
N HIS A 588 22.58 -7.33 -24.60
CA HIS A 588 23.14 -6.03 -24.96
C HIS A 588 24.07 -6.19 -26.17
N GLU A 589 23.53 -6.70 -27.27
CA GLU A 589 24.32 -7.04 -28.48
C GLU A 589 24.58 -5.83 -29.39
N ARG A 590 23.73 -4.79 -29.35
CA ARG A 590 23.85 -3.60 -30.20
C ARG A 590 23.72 -2.33 -29.38
N SER A 591 24.77 -1.51 -29.35
CA SER A 591 24.80 -0.33 -28.46
C SER A 591 23.82 0.78 -28.84
N ILE A 592 23.43 0.82 -30.12
CA ILE A 592 22.35 1.70 -30.60
C ILE A 592 21.03 1.50 -29.84
N ASP A 593 20.80 0.31 -29.28
CA ASP A 593 19.56 0.03 -28.55
C ASP A 593 19.45 0.84 -27.26
N TRP A 594 20.57 1.35 -26.73
CA TRP A 594 20.64 2.23 -25.55
C TRP A 594 21.30 3.60 -25.84
N GLY A 595 21.32 4.02 -27.10
CA GLY A 595 21.85 5.32 -27.53
C GLY A 595 23.37 5.38 -27.73
N GLY A 596 24.05 4.23 -27.79
CA GLY A 596 25.48 4.11 -28.11
C GLY A 596 25.79 4.14 -29.61
N GLU A 597 27.08 3.95 -29.96
CA GLU A 597 27.57 4.00 -31.34
C GLU A 597 27.08 2.83 -32.23
N PRO A 598 26.78 3.09 -33.51
CA PRO A 598 26.53 2.03 -34.49
C PRO A 598 27.67 1.01 -34.55
N ASN A 599 27.33 -0.28 -34.68
CA ASN A 599 28.27 -1.41 -34.74
C ASN A 599 29.13 -1.65 -33.48
N LYS A 600 28.80 -1.03 -32.35
CA LYS A 600 29.35 -1.38 -31.02
C LYS A 600 28.37 -2.23 -30.22
N ASN A 601 28.86 -2.87 -29.16
CA ASN A 601 28.11 -3.70 -28.22
C ASN A 601 28.44 -3.28 -26.77
N CYS A 602 28.09 -4.09 -25.78
CA CYS A 602 28.32 -3.78 -24.35
C CYS A 602 29.78 -3.74 -23.88
N TYR A 603 30.77 -3.97 -24.75
CA TYR A 603 32.17 -4.18 -24.34
C TYR A 603 32.81 -2.99 -23.58
N ASN A 604 32.50 -1.74 -23.96
CA ASN A 604 33.07 -0.54 -23.33
C ASN A 604 32.10 0.15 -22.34
N GLU A 605 31.00 -0.51 -21.99
CA GLU A 605 29.96 0.09 -21.14
C GLU A 605 30.26 -0.14 -19.66
N THR A 606 30.62 0.95 -18.97
CA THR A 606 30.94 0.94 -17.52
C THR A 606 29.84 1.58 -16.66
N LYS A 607 28.88 2.25 -17.30
CA LYS A 607 27.75 2.92 -16.64
C LYS A 607 26.45 2.22 -16.98
N MET A 608 25.49 2.31 -16.06
CA MET A 608 24.16 1.79 -16.33
C MET A 608 23.48 2.60 -17.43
N ILE A 609 22.64 1.91 -18.20
CA ILE A 609 21.74 2.54 -19.16
C ILE A 609 20.81 3.49 -18.41
N GLU A 610 20.86 4.77 -18.77
CA GLU A 610 20.02 5.81 -18.16
C GLU A 610 18.67 5.96 -18.85
N ASP A 611 18.49 5.37 -20.04
CA ASP A 611 17.23 5.39 -20.75
C ASP A 611 16.14 4.60 -19.98
N PRO A 612 15.12 5.28 -19.43
CA PRO A 612 14.02 4.63 -18.72
C PRO A 612 13.19 3.67 -19.60
N ASN A 613 13.25 3.85 -20.92
CA ASN A 613 12.48 3.10 -21.90
C ASN A 613 13.24 1.93 -22.49
N TYR A 614 14.50 1.73 -22.09
CA TYR A 614 15.32 0.65 -22.59
C TYR A 614 14.62 -0.71 -22.41
N TRP A 615 14.50 -1.43 -23.51
CA TRP A 615 14.02 -2.79 -23.57
C TRP A 615 14.87 -3.49 -24.62
N GLY A 616 15.82 -4.32 -24.17
CA GLY A 616 16.76 -5.00 -25.06
C GLY A 616 16.04 -5.63 -26.24
N SER A 617 16.52 -5.39 -27.46
CA SER A 617 15.91 -5.81 -28.72
C SER A 617 15.56 -7.29 -28.73
N ASP A 618 16.38 -8.10 -28.06
CA ASP A 618 16.27 -9.55 -28.06
C ASP A 618 15.50 -10.08 -26.84
N SER A 619 14.81 -9.21 -26.08
CA SER A 619 13.77 -9.57 -25.12
C SER A 619 12.41 -9.55 -25.80
N ARG A 620 11.94 -10.68 -26.34
CA ARG A 620 10.71 -10.73 -27.14
C ARG A 620 9.48 -10.54 -26.25
N LYS A 621 8.82 -9.40 -26.42
CA LYS A 621 7.56 -9.07 -25.73
C LYS A 621 6.49 -10.14 -25.98
N SER A 622 6.49 -10.77 -27.16
CA SER A 622 5.58 -11.87 -27.51
C SER A 622 5.76 -13.10 -26.61
N ILE A 623 6.99 -13.50 -26.28
CA ILE A 623 7.25 -14.62 -25.37
C ILE A 623 6.81 -14.28 -23.94
N MET A 624 7.02 -13.03 -23.51
CA MET A 624 6.54 -12.58 -22.20
C MET A 624 5.01 -12.60 -22.10
N GLN A 625 4.30 -12.29 -23.19
CA GLN A 625 2.84 -12.46 -23.28
C GLN A 625 2.43 -13.92 -23.14
N VAL A 626 3.16 -14.86 -23.77
CA VAL A 626 2.87 -16.30 -23.64
C VAL A 626 2.99 -16.74 -22.18
N ILE A 627 4.06 -16.36 -21.47
CA ILE A 627 4.24 -16.67 -20.04
C ILE A 627 3.05 -16.14 -19.24
N SER A 628 2.72 -14.86 -19.43
CA SER A 628 1.62 -14.21 -18.70
C SER A 628 0.27 -14.89 -18.98
N GLN A 629 0.00 -15.26 -20.23
CA GLN A 629 -1.24 -15.93 -20.63
C GLN A 629 -1.38 -17.33 -20.06
N GLU A 630 -0.31 -18.12 -20.06
CA GLU A 630 -0.36 -19.50 -19.55
C GLU A 630 -0.39 -19.52 -18.01
N PHE A 631 0.36 -18.64 -17.34
CA PHE A 631 0.32 -18.54 -15.89
C PHE A 631 -1.02 -18.01 -15.38
N GLY A 632 -1.63 -17.03 -16.05
CA GLY A 632 -2.96 -16.52 -15.70
C GLY A 632 -4.08 -17.57 -15.82
N LYS A 633 -3.87 -18.65 -16.58
CA LYS A 633 -4.81 -19.80 -16.65
C LYS A 633 -4.59 -20.82 -15.54
N SER A 634 -3.45 -20.76 -14.84
CA SER A 634 -3.06 -21.75 -13.83
C SER A 634 -3.56 -21.36 -12.45
N LYS A 635 -4.18 -22.31 -11.74
CA LYS A 635 -4.58 -22.15 -10.34
C LYS A 635 -3.47 -22.46 -9.34
N MET A 636 -2.26 -22.79 -9.82
CA MET A 636 -1.13 -23.12 -8.95
C MET A 636 -0.35 -21.87 -8.56
N PRO A 637 0.01 -21.70 -7.28
CA PRO A 637 0.77 -20.54 -6.84
C PRO A 637 2.19 -20.63 -7.38
N ILE A 638 2.44 -19.93 -8.49
CA ILE A 638 3.76 -19.82 -9.10
C ILE A 638 4.27 -18.40 -8.90
N SER A 639 5.43 -18.35 -8.27
CA SER A 639 6.11 -17.15 -7.86
C SER A 639 6.98 -16.62 -9.01
N PHE A 640 6.44 -15.76 -9.87
CA PHE A 640 7.18 -15.25 -11.03
C PHE A 640 8.08 -14.04 -10.73
N LEU A 641 9.38 -14.24 -10.94
CA LEU A 641 10.44 -13.25 -10.73
C LEU A 641 10.62 -12.42 -12.00
N ASN A 642 10.03 -11.23 -12.05
CA ASN A 642 10.02 -10.37 -13.23
C ASN A 642 11.32 -9.54 -13.36
N ILE A 643 12.44 -10.23 -13.53
CA ILE A 643 13.76 -9.61 -13.60
C ILE A 643 13.99 -8.79 -14.87
N THR A 644 13.19 -9.01 -15.92
CA THR A 644 13.27 -8.26 -17.19
C THR A 644 12.99 -6.77 -16.99
N GLN A 645 12.23 -6.41 -15.96
CA GLN A 645 11.89 -5.02 -15.65
C GLN A 645 12.93 -4.30 -14.78
N LEU A 646 13.89 -5.03 -14.20
CA LEU A 646 14.92 -4.43 -13.34
C LEU A 646 15.90 -3.55 -14.15
N SER A 647 16.03 -3.72 -15.46
CA SER A 647 16.93 -2.93 -16.30
C SER A 647 16.44 -1.51 -16.65
N LYS A 648 15.31 -1.04 -16.07
CA LYS A 648 14.70 0.26 -16.39
C LYS A 648 14.90 1.27 -15.25
N LYS A 649 15.56 2.41 -15.52
CA LYS A 649 15.75 3.50 -14.54
C LYS A 649 14.62 4.54 -14.69
N ASN A 650 13.57 4.46 -13.87
CA ASN A 650 12.47 5.45 -13.76
C ASN A 650 11.58 5.66 -15.02
N LYS A 651 10.63 4.74 -15.24
CA LYS A 651 9.21 5.05 -15.56
C LYS A 651 8.45 3.73 -15.70
N ASP A 652 7.31 3.65 -15.02
CA ASP A 652 6.31 2.60 -15.16
C ASP A 652 5.88 2.46 -16.63
N TYR A 653 6.50 1.56 -17.41
CA TYR A 653 5.89 1.04 -18.64
C TYR A 653 6.21 -0.45 -18.90
N LYS A 654 5.24 -1.28 -18.49
CA LYS A 654 4.45 -2.24 -19.28
C LYS A 654 5.09 -3.36 -20.10
N LEU A 655 4.54 -4.54 -19.82
CA LEU A 655 4.09 -5.53 -20.81
C LEU A 655 3.03 -4.92 -21.76
N PRO A 656 3.14 -5.05 -23.10
CA PRO A 656 1.98 -5.04 -23.98
C PRO A 656 1.65 -6.48 -24.42
N PRO A 657 0.47 -6.77 -24.99
CA PRO A 657 -0.90 -6.47 -24.57
C PRO A 657 -1.62 -7.78 -24.17
N PHE A 658 -2.67 -7.67 -23.35
CA PHE A 658 -3.58 -8.77 -22.95
C PHE A 658 -3.01 -9.84 -21.99
N ALA A 659 -3.03 -9.51 -20.69
CA ALA A 659 -3.22 -10.45 -19.58
C ALA A 659 -3.78 -9.63 -18.40
N ILE A 660 -5.09 -9.70 -18.13
CA ILE A 660 -5.68 -10.54 -17.08
C ILE A 660 -4.78 -10.55 -15.83
N GLY A 661 -4.77 -9.44 -15.11
CA GLY A 661 -4.82 -9.55 -13.66
C GLY A 661 -6.24 -9.96 -13.33
N GLU A 662 -6.42 -11.06 -12.62
CA GLU A 662 -7.63 -11.22 -11.83
C GLU A 662 -7.72 -9.96 -10.96
N GLY A 663 -8.65 -9.07 -11.28
CA GLY A 663 -9.17 -8.17 -10.26
C GLY A 663 -9.55 -9.06 -9.08
N GLU A 664 -9.22 -8.61 -7.87
CA GLU A 664 -9.85 -9.14 -6.67
C GLU A 664 -11.30 -9.43 -6.99
N LYS A 665 -11.76 -10.66 -6.71
CA LYS A 665 -13.18 -10.96 -6.82
C LYS A 665 -13.94 -9.85 -6.10
N ASP A 666 -14.76 -9.12 -6.87
CA ASP A 666 -15.79 -8.19 -6.43
C ASP A 666 -15.39 -6.77 -5.95
N CYS A 667 -14.35 -6.10 -6.50
CA CYS A 667 -14.27 -4.64 -6.27
C CYS A 667 -15.24 -3.84 -7.16
N ASN A 668 -16.29 -3.28 -6.54
CA ASN A 668 -17.16 -2.30 -7.17
C ASN A 668 -16.62 -0.87 -6.96
N LEU A 669 -15.87 -0.35 -7.95
CA LEU A 669 -15.32 1.02 -7.93
C LEU A 669 -16.36 2.13 -7.74
N PHE A 670 -17.64 1.86 -8.00
CA PHE A 670 -18.73 2.83 -7.91
C PHE A 670 -19.50 2.76 -6.59
N ASN A 671 -19.11 1.85 -5.68
CA ASN A 671 -19.65 1.74 -4.33
C ASN A 671 -18.59 2.13 -3.29
N GLY A 672 -18.85 3.18 -2.53
CA GLY A 672 -17.81 3.82 -1.72
C GLY A 672 -18.33 5.03 -0.96
N LYS A 673 -17.40 5.87 -0.53
CA LYS A 673 -17.66 7.10 0.19
C LYS A 673 -16.70 8.21 -0.22
N TRP A 674 -17.16 9.45 -0.06
CA TRP A 674 -16.31 10.63 -0.19
C TRP A 674 -15.45 10.81 1.06
N ILE A 675 -14.16 11.02 0.85
CA ILE A 675 -13.16 11.24 1.89
C ILE A 675 -12.51 12.60 1.65
N TRP A 676 -12.33 13.35 2.72
CA TRP A 676 -11.61 14.61 2.71
C TRP A 676 -10.11 14.37 2.54
N ASP A 677 -9.48 15.03 1.58
CA ASP A 677 -8.05 14.90 1.25
C ASP A 677 -7.49 16.22 0.71
N GLU A 678 -7.27 17.18 1.60
CA GLU A 678 -6.70 18.49 1.28
C GLU A 678 -5.23 18.42 0.86
N SER A 679 -4.51 17.35 1.21
CA SER A 679 -3.07 17.21 0.90
C SER A 679 -2.79 16.79 -0.54
N ASN A 680 -3.73 16.10 -1.19
CA ASN A 680 -3.54 15.56 -2.55
C ASN A 680 -4.57 16.07 -3.56
N ARG A 681 -5.45 17.00 -3.18
CA ARG A 681 -6.51 17.56 -4.04
C ARG A 681 -6.45 19.08 -4.06
N PRO A 682 -6.89 19.72 -5.17
CA PRO A 682 -7.25 19.11 -6.46
C PRO A 682 -6.04 18.54 -7.22
N LEU A 683 -6.27 17.77 -8.29
CA LEU A 683 -5.18 17.17 -9.08
C LEU A 683 -4.42 18.18 -9.97
N TYR A 684 -5.06 19.31 -10.24
CA TYR A 684 -4.52 20.50 -10.90
C TYR A 684 -5.28 21.71 -10.37
N ASN A 685 -4.70 22.90 -10.48
CA ASN A 685 -5.41 24.13 -10.14
C ASN A 685 -6.14 24.70 -11.36
N GLU A 686 -7.27 25.38 -11.14
CA GLU A 686 -8.06 26.02 -12.20
C GLU A 686 -7.20 26.92 -13.10
N SER A 687 -6.35 27.75 -12.49
CA SER A 687 -5.44 28.67 -13.18
C SER A 687 -4.32 27.99 -13.99
N GLU A 688 -4.06 26.70 -13.77
CA GLU A 688 -3.01 25.96 -14.48
C GLU A 688 -3.48 25.41 -15.83
N CYS A 689 -4.79 25.23 -16.03
CA CYS A 689 -5.33 24.62 -17.25
C CYS A 689 -5.98 25.65 -18.18
N PRO A 690 -5.31 26.08 -19.28
CA PRO A 690 -5.85 27.08 -20.20
C PRO A 690 -6.97 26.55 -21.10
N TYR A 691 -7.27 25.25 -21.03
CA TYR A 691 -8.29 24.59 -21.84
C TYR A 691 -9.66 24.53 -21.15
N LEU A 692 -9.75 24.98 -19.89
CA LEU A 692 -11.02 25.09 -19.20
C LEU A 692 -11.95 26.05 -19.93
N LEU A 693 -13.21 25.64 -20.06
CA LEU A 693 -14.22 26.50 -20.63
C LEU A 693 -14.68 27.50 -19.56
N PRO A 694 -14.94 28.77 -19.89
CA PRO A 694 -15.40 29.76 -18.90
C PRO A 694 -16.71 29.39 -18.20
N GLN A 695 -17.47 28.43 -18.75
CA GLN A 695 -18.69 27.93 -18.10
C GLN A 695 -18.42 26.99 -16.92
N VAL A 696 -17.17 26.59 -16.67
CA VAL A 696 -16.77 25.68 -15.57
C VAL A 696 -15.62 26.22 -14.70
N THR A 697 -15.07 27.41 -14.99
CA THR A 697 -14.04 28.09 -14.18
C THR A 697 -14.67 28.87 -13.03
N CYS A 698 -15.07 28.16 -11.98
CA CYS A 698 -15.83 28.74 -10.88
C CYS A 698 -15.03 29.74 -10.04
N GLN A 699 -13.75 29.47 -9.77
CA GLN A 699 -12.92 30.37 -8.97
C GLN A 699 -12.66 31.69 -9.71
N GLU A 700 -12.36 31.61 -11.01
CA GLU A 700 -12.22 32.78 -11.89
C GLU A 700 -13.50 33.62 -11.92
N HIS A 701 -14.67 32.97 -11.89
CA HIS A 701 -15.97 33.63 -11.85
C HIS A 701 -16.46 33.98 -10.44
N GLY A 702 -15.55 34.05 -9.46
CA GLY A 702 -15.80 34.66 -8.16
C GLY A 702 -16.35 33.72 -7.09
N ARG A 703 -16.23 32.39 -7.27
CA ARG A 703 -16.61 31.43 -6.24
C ARG A 703 -15.69 31.54 -5.02
N PRO A 704 -16.22 31.83 -3.81
CA PRO A 704 -15.37 32.11 -2.65
C PRO A 704 -14.91 30.85 -1.90
N ASP A 705 -15.69 29.77 -1.92
CA ASP A 705 -15.37 28.54 -1.21
C ASP A 705 -14.49 27.61 -2.06
N LYS A 706 -13.64 26.81 -1.40
CA LYS A 706 -12.75 25.81 -2.04
C LYS A 706 -12.96 24.38 -1.56
N ASP A 707 -13.78 24.18 -0.53
CA ASP A 707 -13.98 22.90 0.13
C ASP A 707 -14.43 21.78 -0.84
N TYR A 708 -15.19 22.14 -1.88
CA TYR A 708 -15.64 21.20 -2.91
C TYR A 708 -14.48 20.52 -3.69
N LEU A 709 -13.30 21.13 -3.69
CA LEU A 709 -12.09 20.64 -4.36
C LEU A 709 -11.42 19.49 -3.61
N TYR A 710 -11.56 19.44 -2.29
CA TYR A 710 -10.76 18.56 -1.43
C TYR A 710 -11.36 17.16 -1.21
N TRP A 711 -12.41 16.82 -1.96
CA TRP A 711 -13.09 15.53 -1.86
C TRP A 711 -12.53 14.52 -2.86
N ARG A 712 -12.12 13.35 -2.35
CA ARG A 712 -11.79 12.18 -3.18
C ARG A 712 -12.77 11.05 -2.95
N TRP A 713 -13.02 10.25 -3.99
CA TRP A 713 -13.85 9.05 -3.87
C TRP A 713 -13.00 7.86 -3.42
N GLN A 714 -13.51 7.08 -2.46
CA GLN A 714 -12.88 5.89 -1.92
C GLN A 714 -13.86 4.72 -2.02
N PRO A 715 -13.65 3.75 -2.94
CA PRO A 715 -14.42 2.52 -2.97
C PRO A 715 -14.27 1.74 -1.65
N ASN A 716 -15.30 0.97 -1.30
CA ASN A 716 -15.31 0.22 -0.04
C ASN A 716 -14.36 -0.99 -0.07
N ASP A 717 -14.27 -1.65 -1.23
CA ASP A 717 -13.67 -2.97 -1.35
C ASP A 717 -12.26 -2.94 -1.95
N CYS A 718 -11.83 -1.79 -2.50
CA CYS A 718 -10.48 -1.61 -3.03
C CYS A 718 -10.05 -0.13 -3.11
N LEU A 719 -8.82 0.10 -3.55
CA LEU A 719 -8.24 1.44 -3.76
C LEU A 719 -8.34 1.85 -5.24
N ILE A 720 -8.60 3.14 -5.49
CA ILE A 720 -8.48 3.70 -6.83
C ILE A 720 -7.00 3.98 -7.10
N PRO A 721 -6.42 3.50 -8.21
CA PRO A 721 -5.05 3.81 -8.56
C PRO A 721 -4.90 5.32 -8.79
N ARG A 722 -3.84 5.91 -8.24
CA ARG A 722 -3.57 7.34 -8.42
C ARG A 722 -3.47 7.68 -9.91
N PHE A 723 -4.13 8.75 -10.33
CA PHE A 723 -4.07 9.22 -11.71
C PHE A 723 -2.63 9.55 -12.13
N ASN A 724 -2.19 9.01 -13.25
CA ASN A 724 -0.87 9.27 -13.82
C ASN A 724 -1.01 9.68 -15.30
N ALA A 725 -0.78 10.97 -15.57
CA ALA A 725 -0.92 11.56 -16.90
C ALA A 725 -0.01 10.90 -17.95
N SER A 726 1.24 10.61 -17.58
CA SER A 726 2.19 9.91 -18.47
C SER A 726 1.65 8.53 -18.83
N LEU A 727 1.15 7.80 -17.83
CA LEU A 727 0.59 6.47 -18.02
C LEU A 727 -0.65 6.51 -18.91
N MET A 728 -1.52 7.50 -18.73
CA MET A 728 -2.68 7.67 -19.60
C MET A 728 -2.26 8.01 -21.05
N LEU A 729 -1.38 9.00 -21.28
CA LEU A 729 -0.97 9.40 -22.63
C LEU A 729 -0.21 8.32 -23.40
N GLU A 730 0.68 7.59 -22.75
CA GLU A 730 1.36 6.45 -23.37
C GLU A 730 0.39 5.29 -23.69
N ASN A 731 -0.72 5.14 -22.96
CA ASN A 731 -1.78 4.19 -23.34
C ASN A 731 -2.54 4.63 -24.59
N LEU A 732 -2.64 5.94 -24.75
CA LEU A 732 -3.24 6.62 -25.89
C LEU A 732 -2.24 6.79 -27.05
N ARG A 733 -0.99 6.34 -26.92
CA ARG A 733 0.01 6.49 -27.98
C ARG A 733 -0.46 5.82 -29.27
N GLY A 734 -0.49 6.60 -30.35
CA GLY A 734 -0.99 6.14 -31.65
C GLY A 734 -2.50 5.88 -31.70
N LYS A 735 -3.27 6.41 -30.74
CA LYS A 735 -4.71 6.13 -30.59
C LYS A 735 -5.55 7.39 -30.46
N ARG A 736 -6.84 7.21 -30.74
CA ARG A 736 -7.88 8.22 -30.58
C ARG A 736 -8.82 7.85 -29.45
N MET A 737 -9.03 8.77 -28.52
CA MET A 737 -10.03 8.67 -27.47
C MET A 737 -11.09 9.74 -27.67
N MET A 738 -12.36 9.37 -27.79
CA MET A 738 -13.44 10.31 -28.07
C MET A 738 -14.56 10.23 -27.03
N PHE A 739 -14.87 11.37 -26.44
CA PHE A 739 -16.07 11.61 -25.65
C PHE A 739 -17.20 12.03 -26.59
N VAL A 740 -18.34 11.33 -26.54
CA VAL A 740 -19.49 11.59 -27.42
C VAL A 740 -20.72 11.81 -26.58
N GLY A 741 -21.36 12.98 -26.67
CA GLY A 741 -22.55 13.24 -25.87
C GLY A 741 -22.96 14.69 -25.73
N ASP A 742 -23.58 14.97 -24.58
CA ASP A 742 -24.07 16.29 -24.20
C ASP A 742 -23.00 17.15 -23.49
N SER A 743 -23.43 18.28 -22.91
CA SER A 743 -22.55 19.23 -22.24
C SER A 743 -21.86 18.67 -20.99
N LEU A 744 -22.39 17.63 -20.34
CA LEU A 744 -21.76 17.01 -19.17
C LEU A 744 -20.57 16.17 -19.61
N ASN A 745 -20.70 15.47 -20.74
CA ASN A 745 -19.60 14.74 -21.35
C ASN A 745 -18.51 15.68 -21.87
N ARG A 746 -18.89 16.88 -22.34
CA ARG A 746 -17.93 17.95 -22.67
C ARG A 746 -17.13 18.39 -21.45
N GLY A 747 -17.77 18.51 -20.29
CA GLY A 747 -17.09 18.78 -19.02
C GLY A 747 -16.10 17.66 -18.65
N GLN A 748 -16.53 16.39 -18.76
CA GLN A 748 -15.65 15.25 -18.52
C GLN A 748 -14.44 15.21 -19.48
N PHE A 749 -14.65 15.51 -20.77
CA PHE A 749 -13.58 15.69 -21.75
C PHE A 749 -12.61 16.81 -21.32
N THR A 750 -13.13 17.97 -20.94
CA THR A 750 -12.32 19.14 -20.55
C THR A 750 -11.46 18.81 -19.32
N SER A 751 -12.03 18.13 -18.32
CA SER A 751 -11.30 17.58 -17.18
C SER A 751 -10.18 16.62 -17.60
N MET A 752 -10.45 15.70 -18.53
CA MET A 752 -9.41 14.76 -19.02
C MET A 752 -8.26 15.50 -19.70
N VAL A 753 -8.55 16.53 -20.49
CA VAL A 753 -7.51 17.38 -21.08
C VAL A 753 -6.70 18.09 -19.98
N CYS A 754 -7.34 18.65 -18.96
CA CYS A 754 -6.65 19.31 -17.84
C CYS A 754 -5.82 18.36 -16.97
N LEU A 755 -6.23 17.09 -16.87
CA LEU A 755 -5.42 16.07 -16.21
C LEU A 755 -4.16 15.68 -17.01
N LEU A 756 -4.16 15.90 -18.33
CA LEU A 756 -3.10 15.44 -19.24
C LEU A 756 -2.18 16.56 -19.73
N HIS A 757 -2.68 17.77 -19.98
CA HIS A 757 -1.97 18.76 -20.79
C HIS A 757 -0.63 19.24 -20.22
N LYS A 758 -0.43 19.15 -18.90
CA LYS A 758 0.77 19.67 -18.22
C LYS A 758 2.03 18.89 -18.58
N ILE A 759 1.91 17.60 -18.91
CA ILE A 759 3.05 16.76 -19.29
C ILE A 759 3.39 16.84 -20.78
N VAL A 760 2.49 17.37 -21.61
CA VAL A 760 2.75 17.57 -23.03
C VAL A 760 3.38 18.96 -23.22
N PRO A 761 4.57 19.06 -23.84
CA PRO A 761 5.20 20.34 -24.17
C PRO A 761 4.25 21.28 -24.94
N ASN A 762 4.41 22.59 -24.76
CA ASN A 762 3.46 23.58 -25.32
C ASN A 762 3.43 23.60 -26.86
N ASP A 763 4.57 23.35 -27.50
CA ASP A 763 4.74 23.21 -28.96
C ASP A 763 4.23 21.86 -29.49
N ALA A 764 4.22 20.85 -28.62
CA ALA A 764 3.75 19.50 -28.89
C ALA A 764 2.25 19.27 -28.59
N LYS A 765 1.48 20.31 -28.27
CA LYS A 765 0.03 20.22 -28.07
C LYS A 765 -0.78 21.26 -28.84
N SER A 766 -1.99 20.89 -29.25
CA SER A 766 -2.97 21.81 -29.84
C SER A 766 -4.38 21.49 -29.37
N LEU A 767 -5.27 22.47 -29.43
CA LEU A 767 -6.70 22.28 -29.25
C LEU A 767 -7.43 22.90 -30.45
N ASP A 768 -7.99 22.05 -31.29
CA ASP A 768 -8.64 22.44 -32.54
C ASP A 768 -10.15 22.26 -32.41
N LYS A 769 -10.93 23.30 -32.76
CA LYS A 769 -12.40 23.25 -32.78
C LYS A 769 -12.86 23.28 -34.23
N VAL A 770 -13.47 22.19 -34.69
CA VAL A 770 -13.91 22.01 -36.08
C VAL A 770 -15.34 21.49 -36.06
N ASP A 771 -16.30 22.32 -36.50
CA ASP A 771 -17.73 21.99 -36.48
C ASP A 771 -18.22 21.48 -35.11
N SER A 772 -18.60 20.20 -35.03
CA SER A 772 -19.04 19.50 -33.82
C SER A 772 -17.92 18.88 -32.99
N PHE A 773 -16.67 19.02 -33.44
CA PHE A 773 -15.49 18.45 -32.78
C PHE A 773 -14.73 19.47 -31.95
N THR A 774 -14.18 19.00 -30.85
CA THR A 774 -13.05 19.63 -30.15
C THR A 774 -11.97 18.58 -29.98
N ILE A 775 -10.78 18.81 -30.56
CA ILE A 775 -9.70 17.83 -30.67
C ILE A 775 -8.49 18.38 -29.93
N PHE A 776 -8.12 17.73 -28.84
CA PHE A 776 -6.84 17.96 -28.19
C PHE A 776 -5.80 16.98 -28.74
N THR A 777 -4.76 17.49 -29.37
CA THR A 777 -3.69 16.68 -29.97
C THR A 777 -2.46 16.73 -29.07
N ALA A 778 -1.93 15.56 -28.71
CA ALA A 778 -0.62 15.40 -28.08
C ALA A 778 0.34 14.79 -29.11
N LYS A 779 1.09 15.66 -29.80
CA LYS A 779 1.91 15.30 -30.98
C LYS A 779 2.97 14.26 -30.65
N ASP A 780 3.69 14.43 -29.54
CA ASP A 780 4.75 13.51 -29.10
C ASP A 780 4.25 12.08 -28.84
N TYR A 781 2.95 11.93 -28.60
CA TYR A 781 2.28 10.66 -28.35
C TYR A 781 1.56 10.15 -29.60
N ASN A 782 1.47 10.93 -30.68
CA ASN A 782 0.57 10.66 -31.80
C ASN A 782 -0.83 10.27 -31.28
N ALA A 783 -1.34 11.03 -30.32
CA ALA A 783 -2.56 10.72 -29.58
C ALA A 783 -3.54 11.89 -29.66
N THR A 784 -4.83 11.58 -29.78
CA THR A 784 -5.90 12.58 -29.72
C THR A 784 -6.89 12.25 -28.60
N ILE A 785 -7.29 13.30 -27.88
CA ILE A 785 -8.43 13.28 -26.97
C ILE A 785 -9.46 14.20 -27.61
N GLU A 786 -10.64 13.66 -27.89
CA GLU A 786 -11.64 14.29 -28.75
C GLU A 786 -12.96 14.40 -28.00
N PHE A 787 -13.70 15.47 -28.29
CA PHE A 787 -15.10 15.61 -27.93
C PHE A 787 -15.92 15.79 -29.20
N TYR A 788 -16.99 15.00 -29.33
CA TYR A 788 -17.97 15.11 -30.41
C TYR A 788 -19.35 15.44 -29.83
N TRP A 789 -19.91 16.57 -30.26
CA TRP A 789 -21.22 17.02 -29.83
C TRP A 789 -22.33 16.18 -30.50
N ALA A 790 -23.01 15.38 -29.68
CA ALA A 790 -24.17 14.56 -30.07
C ALA A 790 -25.05 14.36 -28.83
N PRO A 791 -25.79 15.40 -28.40
CA PRO A 791 -26.40 15.42 -27.08
C PRO A 791 -27.46 14.34 -26.88
N PHE A 792 -28.07 13.87 -27.98
CA PHE A 792 -29.02 12.75 -27.99
C PHE A 792 -28.46 11.48 -28.61
N LEU A 793 -27.20 11.49 -29.08
CA LEU A 793 -26.53 10.45 -29.88
C LEU A 793 -27.15 10.17 -31.26
N LEU A 794 -28.45 10.37 -31.45
CA LEU A 794 -29.10 10.42 -32.77
C LEU A 794 -29.17 11.86 -33.27
N GLU A 795 -29.36 11.99 -34.58
CA GLU A 795 -29.59 13.27 -35.25
C GLU A 795 -30.76 14.03 -34.62
N SER A 796 -30.55 15.31 -34.37
CA SER A 796 -31.48 16.20 -33.69
C SER A 796 -31.38 17.63 -34.19
N ASN A 797 -32.42 18.43 -33.94
CA ASN A 797 -32.38 19.87 -34.21
C ASN A 797 -31.45 20.65 -33.25
N ALA A 798 -30.73 19.96 -32.36
CA ALA A 798 -29.82 20.53 -31.38
C ALA A 798 -28.36 20.06 -31.57
N ASP A 799 -28.02 19.52 -32.74
CA ASP A 799 -26.68 19.00 -33.06
C ASP A 799 -25.66 20.09 -33.41
N SER A 800 -26.07 21.36 -33.50
CA SER A 800 -25.16 22.48 -33.70
C SER A 800 -24.65 23.03 -32.36
N PRO A 801 -23.36 22.91 -32.01
CA PRO A 801 -22.84 23.38 -30.72
C PRO A 801 -23.02 24.88 -30.48
N GLY A 802 -23.19 25.69 -31.53
CA GLY A 802 -23.47 27.14 -31.42
C GLY A 802 -24.95 27.50 -31.39
N LYS A 803 -25.84 26.67 -31.97
CA LYS A 803 -27.28 26.95 -32.14
C LYS A 803 -28.18 25.88 -31.50
N HIS A 804 -27.73 25.25 -30.42
CA HIS A 804 -28.43 24.13 -29.79
C HIS A 804 -29.49 24.53 -28.75
N ARG A 805 -29.66 25.82 -28.44
CA ARG A 805 -30.66 26.33 -27.49
C ARG A 805 -32.01 26.49 -28.18
N VAL A 806 -32.62 25.37 -28.54
CA VAL A 806 -33.96 25.33 -29.14
C VAL A 806 -35.01 25.02 -28.06
N PRO A 807 -36.19 25.67 -28.09
CA PRO A 807 -37.26 25.44 -27.10
C PRO A 807 -37.82 24.02 -27.18
N ASP A 808 -38.09 23.55 -28.40
CA ASP A 808 -38.61 22.21 -28.68
C ASP A 808 -37.50 21.34 -29.25
N ARG A 809 -36.98 20.42 -28.43
CA ARG A 809 -35.94 19.48 -28.84
C ARG A 809 -36.59 18.28 -29.53
N ILE A 810 -36.12 17.98 -30.73
CA ILE A 810 -36.68 16.93 -31.59
C ILE A 810 -35.55 15.98 -31.98
N VAL A 811 -35.77 14.69 -31.80
CA VAL A 811 -34.82 13.63 -32.20
C VAL A 811 -35.38 12.85 -33.37
N ARG A 812 -34.55 12.62 -34.38
CA ARG A 812 -34.93 11.84 -35.55
C ARG A 812 -34.82 10.34 -35.28
N LYS A 813 -35.89 9.62 -35.60
CA LYS A 813 -36.00 8.18 -35.40
C LYS A 813 -34.94 7.44 -36.21
N ASN A 814 -34.24 6.51 -35.55
CA ASN A 814 -33.24 5.62 -36.15
C ASN A 814 -32.08 6.31 -36.91
N SER A 815 -31.86 7.61 -36.71
CA SER A 815 -30.81 8.36 -37.43
C SER A 815 -29.53 8.51 -36.64
N ILE A 816 -28.86 7.39 -36.37
CA ILE A 816 -27.57 7.40 -35.65
C ILE A 816 -26.36 7.48 -36.59
N ASP A 817 -26.50 6.97 -37.82
CA ASP A 817 -25.38 6.89 -38.77
C ASP A 817 -24.87 8.28 -39.22
N THR A 818 -25.71 9.31 -39.16
CA THR A 818 -25.34 10.72 -39.38
C THR A 818 -24.19 11.16 -38.48
N HIS A 819 -24.17 10.71 -37.22
CA HIS A 819 -23.06 10.94 -36.29
C HIS A 819 -22.07 9.77 -36.27
N GLY A 820 -22.59 8.55 -36.32
CA GLY A 820 -21.81 7.32 -36.23
C GLY A 820 -20.69 7.21 -37.24
N LYS A 821 -20.80 7.82 -38.43
CA LYS A 821 -19.70 7.87 -39.40
C LYS A 821 -18.40 8.45 -38.83
N TYR A 822 -18.48 9.37 -37.87
CA TYR A 822 -17.32 10.03 -37.26
C TYR A 822 -16.69 9.24 -36.10
N TRP A 823 -17.46 8.34 -35.49
CA TRP A 823 -17.00 7.51 -34.37
C TRP A 823 -16.23 6.27 -34.84
N LYS A 824 -16.32 5.95 -36.14
CA LYS A 824 -15.60 4.82 -36.75
C LYS A 824 -14.09 5.05 -36.65
N GLY A 825 -13.36 3.98 -36.32
CA GLY A 825 -11.90 4.00 -36.23
C GLY A 825 -11.35 4.64 -34.95
N VAL A 826 -12.20 5.08 -34.02
CA VAL A 826 -11.78 5.53 -32.68
C VAL A 826 -11.49 4.34 -31.78
N ASP A 827 -10.37 4.35 -31.08
CA ASP A 827 -9.93 3.22 -30.23
C ASP A 827 -10.68 3.16 -28.89
N ILE A 828 -10.97 4.31 -28.29
CA ILE A 828 -11.69 4.41 -27.01
C ILE A 828 -12.85 5.39 -27.14
N LEU A 829 -14.08 4.90 -26.96
CA LEU A 829 -15.29 5.72 -26.99
C LEU A 829 -15.90 5.85 -25.60
N VAL A 830 -16.22 7.07 -25.19
CA VAL A 830 -16.87 7.39 -23.92
C VAL A 830 -18.18 8.10 -24.21
N PHE A 831 -19.28 7.35 -24.24
CA PHE A 831 -20.61 7.87 -24.51
C PHE A 831 -21.29 8.40 -23.26
N ASN A 832 -22.09 9.45 -23.42
CA ASN A 832 -23.05 9.90 -22.42
C ASN A 832 -24.23 10.60 -23.12
N THR A 833 -25.41 10.50 -22.55
CA THR A 833 -26.57 11.32 -22.94
C THR A 833 -27.60 11.22 -21.83
N TYR A 834 -28.06 12.34 -21.27
CA TYR A 834 -29.08 12.26 -20.22
C TYR A 834 -29.93 13.51 -20.08
N ILE A 835 -29.32 14.61 -19.64
CA ILE A 835 -30.04 15.73 -19.03
C ILE A 835 -31.05 16.35 -20.00
N TRP A 836 -30.77 16.28 -21.29
CA TRP A 836 -31.61 16.86 -22.33
C TRP A 836 -32.87 16.07 -22.62
N TRP A 837 -32.86 14.76 -22.35
CA TRP A 837 -34.04 13.92 -22.41
C TRP A 837 -35.02 14.23 -21.26
N MET A 838 -34.53 14.80 -20.15
CA MET A 838 -35.32 15.03 -18.93
C MET A 838 -36.23 16.27 -19.01
N SER A 839 -36.34 16.90 -20.17
CA SER A 839 -37.15 18.12 -20.41
C SER A 839 -38.67 17.92 -20.23
N GLY A 840 -39.16 16.68 -20.12
CA GLY A 840 -40.60 16.40 -20.00
C GLY A 840 -40.95 14.94 -19.64
N ARG A 841 -42.24 14.61 -19.67
CA ARG A 841 -42.76 13.23 -19.56
C ARG A 841 -42.85 12.53 -20.92
N THR A 842 -43.03 13.31 -21.98
CA THR A 842 -42.94 12.89 -23.38
C THR A 842 -41.74 13.57 -24.03
N PHE A 843 -41.36 13.07 -25.20
CA PHE A 843 -40.27 13.60 -26.02
C PHE A 843 -40.68 13.53 -27.49
N LYS A 844 -40.36 14.57 -28.26
CA LYS A 844 -40.74 14.71 -29.66
C LYS A 844 -39.81 13.89 -30.56
N ILE A 845 -40.37 12.92 -31.26
CA ILE A 845 -39.66 12.06 -32.22
C ILE A 845 -40.12 12.36 -33.63
N LEU A 846 -39.17 12.67 -34.51
CA LEU A 846 -39.42 12.87 -35.93
C LEU A 846 -39.27 11.55 -36.68
N ASN A 847 -40.31 11.13 -37.41
CA ASN A 847 -40.27 9.92 -38.24
C ASN A 847 -39.62 10.17 -39.63
N GLY A 848 -39.70 11.41 -40.14
CA GLY A 848 -39.18 11.83 -41.45
C GLY A 848 -37.73 12.34 -41.44
N THR A 849 -37.46 13.35 -42.27
CA THR A 849 -36.15 14.03 -42.36
C THR A 849 -36.27 15.50 -41.93
N PHE A 850 -35.17 16.15 -41.55
CA PHE A 850 -35.18 17.58 -41.24
C PHE A 850 -35.22 18.47 -42.50
N ASP A 851 -35.05 17.88 -43.69
CA ASP A 851 -35.05 18.58 -44.99
C ASP A 851 -36.45 18.66 -45.63
N ASP A 852 -37.48 18.06 -45.02
CA ASP A 852 -38.87 18.12 -45.51
C ASP A 852 -39.56 19.43 -45.08
N ASP A 853 -40.04 20.21 -46.05
CA ASP A 853 -40.75 21.49 -45.85
C ASP A 853 -42.05 21.36 -45.01
N ASN A 854 -42.55 20.15 -44.81
CA ASN A 854 -43.64 19.84 -43.89
C ASN A 854 -43.13 18.98 -42.72
N ILE A 855 -42.67 19.62 -41.64
CA ILE A 855 -42.42 18.98 -40.34
C ILE A 855 -43.77 18.53 -39.72
N LYS A 856 -44.46 17.57 -40.36
CA LYS A 856 -45.82 17.11 -39.99
C LYS A 856 -45.86 15.71 -39.37
N ASP A 857 -44.71 15.03 -39.27
CA ASP A 857 -44.62 13.66 -38.73
C ASP A 857 -43.76 13.62 -37.45
N ILE A 858 -44.12 14.48 -36.49
CA ILE A 858 -43.60 14.48 -35.12
C ILE A 858 -44.59 13.77 -34.21
N GLU A 859 -44.09 12.77 -33.50
CA GLU A 859 -44.84 12.02 -32.49
C GLU A 859 -44.33 12.36 -31.08
N ASP A 860 -45.24 12.59 -30.14
CA ASP A 860 -44.92 12.71 -28.72
C ASP A 860 -44.88 11.32 -28.07
N VAL A 861 -43.67 10.85 -27.77
CA VAL A 861 -43.42 9.50 -27.23
C VAL A 861 -43.05 9.60 -25.75
N PRO A 862 -43.47 8.68 -24.86
CA PRO A 862 -43.00 8.68 -23.48
C PRO A 862 -41.47 8.74 -23.38
N THR A 863 -40.93 9.58 -22.50
CA THR A 863 -39.47 9.83 -22.43
C THR A 863 -38.65 8.55 -22.26
N ASN A 864 -39.15 7.57 -21.48
CA ASN A 864 -38.47 6.29 -21.30
C ASN A 864 -38.37 5.50 -22.61
N ASP A 865 -39.41 5.54 -23.46
CA ASP A 865 -39.45 4.82 -24.73
C ASP A 865 -38.61 5.53 -25.79
N ALA A 866 -38.65 6.86 -25.81
CA ALA A 866 -37.77 7.68 -26.63
C ALA A 866 -36.27 7.43 -26.30
N TYR A 867 -35.93 7.41 -25.01
CA TYR A 867 -34.57 7.10 -24.55
C TYR A 867 -34.17 5.66 -24.90
N ARG A 868 -35.09 4.70 -24.72
CA ARG A 868 -34.88 3.29 -25.11
C ARG A 868 -34.62 3.15 -26.60
N MET A 869 -35.34 3.90 -27.44
CA MET A 869 -35.09 3.96 -28.87
C MET A 869 -33.66 4.44 -29.17
N GLY A 870 -33.19 5.48 -28.47
CA GLY A 870 -31.82 5.97 -28.61
C GLY A 870 -30.78 4.93 -28.22
N MET A 871 -30.95 4.28 -27.06
CA MET A 871 -30.04 3.21 -26.60
C MET A 871 -30.03 2.00 -27.54
N LYS A 872 -31.19 1.61 -28.09
CA LYS A 872 -31.28 0.53 -29.09
C LYS A 872 -30.50 0.85 -30.37
N ASN A 873 -30.58 2.10 -30.85
CA ASN A 873 -29.85 2.54 -32.03
C ASN A 873 -28.34 2.60 -31.76
N LEU A 874 -27.93 3.14 -30.61
CA LEU A 874 -26.54 3.11 -30.16
C LEU A 874 -25.99 1.68 -30.11
N LEU A 875 -26.71 0.77 -29.46
CA LEU A 875 -26.33 -0.62 -29.33
C LEU A 875 -26.18 -1.32 -30.68
N ARG A 876 -27.14 -1.09 -31.60
CA ARG A 876 -27.09 -1.63 -32.97
C ARG A 876 -25.85 -1.11 -33.70
N TRP A 877 -25.58 0.18 -33.58
CA TRP A 877 -24.42 0.80 -34.19
C TRP A 877 -23.10 0.26 -33.62
N ILE A 878 -22.98 0.14 -32.29
CA ILE A 878 -21.80 -0.43 -31.61
C ILE A 878 -21.56 -1.87 -32.10
N ASN A 879 -22.58 -2.72 -32.03
CA ASN A 879 -22.45 -4.13 -32.42
C ASN A 879 -22.09 -4.32 -33.90
N LYS A 880 -22.43 -3.36 -34.76
CA LYS A 880 -22.12 -3.40 -36.20
C LYS A 880 -20.73 -2.88 -36.52
N ASN A 881 -20.23 -1.89 -35.77
CA ASN A 881 -19.05 -1.11 -36.16
C ASN A 881 -17.84 -1.27 -35.23
N MET A 882 -18.00 -1.87 -34.05
CA MET A 882 -16.94 -2.01 -33.04
C MET A 882 -16.42 -3.44 -32.94
N ASP A 883 -15.09 -3.58 -32.90
CA ASP A 883 -14.40 -4.83 -32.60
C ASP A 883 -13.92 -4.81 -31.14
N PRO A 884 -14.41 -5.70 -30.25
CA PRO A 884 -14.01 -5.71 -28.85
C PRO A 884 -12.53 -6.03 -28.62
N LYS A 885 -11.79 -6.52 -29.63
CA LYS A 885 -10.33 -6.70 -29.56
C LYS A 885 -9.55 -5.41 -29.77
N ARG A 886 -10.14 -4.45 -30.48
CA ARG A 886 -9.51 -3.19 -30.88
C ARG A 886 -10.09 -1.99 -30.14
N ASN A 887 -11.42 -1.95 -30.02
CA ASN A 887 -12.17 -0.84 -29.48
C ASN A 887 -12.56 -1.09 -28.02
N ARG A 888 -12.53 -0.04 -27.21
CA ARG A 888 -13.12 -0.03 -25.87
C ARG A 888 -14.25 0.96 -25.81
N VAL A 889 -15.41 0.49 -25.36
CA VAL A 889 -16.62 1.31 -25.27
C VAL A 889 -17.00 1.50 -23.81
N PHE A 890 -17.11 2.76 -23.41
CA PHE A 890 -17.58 3.19 -22.11
C PHE A 890 -18.89 3.94 -22.27
N PHE A 891 -19.74 3.86 -21.25
CA PHE A 891 -20.91 4.70 -21.13
C PHE A 891 -20.98 5.30 -19.74
N THR A 892 -20.86 6.62 -19.63
CA THR A 892 -21.01 7.36 -18.39
C THR A 892 -22.49 7.49 -18.05
N SER A 893 -22.89 7.05 -16.86
CA SER A 893 -24.29 7.10 -16.40
C SER A 893 -24.79 8.54 -16.19
N MET A 894 -26.04 8.69 -15.77
CA MET A 894 -26.64 10.01 -15.58
C MET A 894 -25.89 10.86 -14.54
N SER A 895 -25.58 12.10 -14.92
CA SER A 895 -25.16 13.15 -13.98
C SER A 895 -26.40 13.70 -13.28
N PRO A 896 -26.46 13.74 -11.94
CA PRO A 896 -27.58 14.34 -11.23
C PRO A 896 -27.59 15.87 -11.38
N SER A 897 -28.77 16.46 -11.20
CA SER A 897 -28.99 17.90 -11.01
C SER A 897 -29.46 18.17 -9.58
N HIS A 898 -29.24 19.40 -9.11
CA HIS A 898 -29.63 19.86 -7.78
C HIS A 898 -30.50 21.13 -7.88
N ALA A 899 -31.61 21.03 -8.61
CA ALA A 899 -32.47 22.17 -8.93
C ALA A 899 -33.40 22.61 -7.79
N TRP A 900 -33.69 21.74 -6.80
CA TRP A 900 -34.64 22.03 -5.73
C TRP A 900 -34.13 21.59 -4.36
N SER A 901 -33.81 22.56 -3.48
CA SER A 901 -33.20 22.22 -2.18
C SER A 901 -34.12 21.53 -1.19
N LYS A 902 -35.45 21.63 -1.40
CA LYS A 902 -36.43 20.86 -0.64
C LYS A 902 -36.19 19.34 -0.69
N GLU A 903 -35.56 18.83 -1.75
CA GLU A 903 -35.28 17.40 -1.88
C GLU A 903 -34.25 16.89 -0.86
N TRP A 904 -33.39 17.78 -0.36
CA TRP A 904 -32.42 17.50 0.70
C TRP A 904 -32.69 18.26 1.99
N ARG A 905 -33.97 18.64 2.21
CA ARG A 905 -34.44 19.39 3.40
C ARG A 905 -33.79 20.76 3.56
N GLY A 906 -33.34 21.38 2.47
CA GLY A 906 -32.94 22.78 2.43
C GLY A 906 -34.13 23.73 2.28
N ASP A 907 -33.87 24.96 1.83
CA ASP A 907 -34.91 25.97 1.60
C ASP A 907 -35.98 25.44 0.62
N PRO A 908 -37.28 25.55 0.91
CA PRO A 908 -38.35 25.15 -0.01
C PRO A 908 -38.28 25.78 -1.40
N ASN A 909 -37.74 27.00 -1.50
CA ASN A 909 -37.60 27.79 -2.73
C ASN A 909 -36.15 27.89 -3.22
N GLY A 910 -35.20 27.25 -2.52
CA GLY A 910 -33.79 27.25 -2.90
C GLY A 910 -33.41 26.18 -3.91
N ASN A 911 -32.14 26.22 -4.31
CA ASN A 911 -31.49 25.27 -5.21
C ASN A 911 -30.02 25.09 -4.80
N CYS A 912 -29.11 24.71 -5.71
CA CYS A 912 -27.68 24.57 -5.41
C CYS A 912 -26.95 25.90 -5.09
N TYR A 913 -27.61 27.06 -5.16
CA TYR A 913 -27.02 28.33 -4.78
C TYR A 913 -26.67 28.38 -3.29
N ASN A 914 -25.44 28.82 -2.97
CA ASN A 914 -24.87 28.85 -1.62
C ASN A 914 -24.70 27.48 -0.92
N GLU A 915 -24.82 26.37 -1.64
CA GLU A 915 -24.53 25.05 -1.09
C GLU A 915 -23.02 24.76 -1.18
N THR A 916 -22.34 24.67 -0.03
CA THR A 916 -20.88 24.44 0.07
C THR A 916 -20.51 23.08 0.65
N LYS A 917 -21.50 22.30 1.07
CA LYS A 917 -21.33 20.98 1.68
C LYS A 917 -22.12 19.92 0.94
N MET A 918 -21.66 18.69 1.06
CA MET A 918 -22.37 17.53 0.54
C MET A 918 -23.69 17.28 1.28
N ILE A 919 -24.60 16.57 0.63
CA ILE A 919 -25.81 16.03 1.26
C ILE A 919 -25.39 14.89 2.21
N GLU A 920 -25.75 15.01 3.49
CA GLU A 920 -25.41 14.01 4.51
C GLU A 920 -26.33 12.79 4.50
N ASP A 921 -27.51 12.87 3.90
CA ASP A 921 -28.46 11.76 3.82
C ASP A 921 -27.95 10.68 2.85
N PRO A 922 -27.55 9.49 3.34
CA PRO A 922 -27.03 8.43 2.49
C PRO A 922 -28.10 7.81 1.57
N ASN A 923 -29.39 8.08 1.83
CA ASN A 923 -30.50 7.59 1.03
C ASN A 923 -31.04 8.64 0.04
N TYR A 924 -30.39 9.81 -0.07
CA TYR A 924 -30.81 10.85 -1.00
C TYR A 924 -30.81 10.35 -2.45
N TRP A 925 -31.90 10.65 -3.15
CA TRP A 925 -32.04 10.38 -4.57
C TRP A 925 -32.87 11.49 -5.22
N GLY A 926 -32.21 12.36 -5.99
CA GLY A 926 -32.86 13.50 -6.63
C GLY A 926 -33.93 13.08 -7.65
N SER A 927 -35.02 13.86 -7.76
CA SER A 927 -36.16 13.50 -8.61
C SER A 927 -35.83 13.53 -10.10
N ASP A 928 -34.90 14.40 -10.50
CA ASP A 928 -34.41 14.50 -11.86
C ASP A 928 -33.62 13.28 -12.31
N SER A 929 -33.05 12.48 -11.39
CA SER A 929 -32.30 11.26 -11.68
C SER A 929 -33.21 10.03 -11.82
N ARG A 930 -33.95 9.93 -12.92
CA ARG A 930 -34.98 8.89 -13.13
C ARG A 930 -34.41 7.47 -13.11
N LYS A 931 -34.75 6.68 -12.09
CA LYS A 931 -34.42 5.23 -11.97
C LYS A 931 -34.90 4.41 -13.17
N SER A 932 -36.02 4.80 -13.79
CA SER A 932 -36.53 4.15 -15.00
C SER A 932 -35.55 4.24 -16.17
N ILE A 933 -34.78 5.33 -16.29
CA ILE A 933 -33.77 5.49 -17.35
C ILE A 933 -32.55 4.61 -17.06
N MET A 934 -32.11 4.49 -15.79
CA MET A 934 -31.07 3.53 -15.41
C MET A 934 -31.48 2.09 -15.75
N GLN A 935 -32.76 1.75 -15.55
CA GLN A 935 -33.31 0.46 -15.93
C GLN A 935 -33.29 0.25 -17.45
N VAL A 936 -33.68 1.26 -18.25
CA VAL A 936 -33.58 1.20 -19.72
C VAL A 936 -32.14 0.94 -20.16
N ILE A 937 -31.15 1.65 -19.60
CA ILE A 937 -29.73 1.44 -19.94
C ILE A 937 -29.30 0.00 -19.63
N LYS A 938 -29.62 -0.49 -18.41
CA LYS A 938 -29.30 -1.86 -17.99
C LYS A 938 -29.92 -2.90 -18.94
N GLU A 939 -31.20 -2.75 -19.25
CA GLU A 939 -31.93 -3.66 -20.14
C GLU A 939 -31.37 -3.65 -21.56
N GLU A 940 -31.10 -2.49 -22.16
CA GLU A 940 -30.57 -2.46 -23.53
C GLU A 940 -29.11 -2.93 -23.58
N PHE A 941 -28.23 -2.48 -22.68
CA PHE A 941 -26.80 -2.87 -22.74
C PHE A 941 -26.54 -4.33 -22.39
N SER A 942 -27.41 -4.97 -21.60
CA SER A 942 -27.36 -6.43 -21.39
C SER A 942 -27.50 -7.25 -22.67
N LYS A 943 -28.04 -6.66 -23.75
CA LYS A 943 -28.20 -7.29 -25.07
C LYS A 943 -26.98 -7.06 -25.98
N SER A 944 -25.94 -6.37 -25.50
CA SER A 944 -24.75 -6.06 -26.30
C SER A 944 -23.89 -7.28 -26.55
N LYS A 945 -23.35 -7.41 -27.77
CA LYS A 945 -22.30 -8.39 -28.09
C LYS A 945 -20.91 -7.81 -27.82
N VAL A 946 -20.76 -6.50 -27.95
CA VAL A 946 -19.54 -5.77 -27.61
C VAL A 946 -19.61 -5.37 -26.13
N PRO A 947 -18.58 -5.65 -25.31
CA PRO A 947 -18.58 -5.22 -23.92
C PRO A 947 -18.65 -3.70 -23.80
N ILE A 948 -19.69 -3.20 -23.12
CA ILE A 948 -19.83 -1.78 -22.78
C ILE A 948 -19.51 -1.63 -21.30
N THR A 949 -18.44 -0.92 -20.98
CA THR A 949 -18.06 -0.65 -19.58
C THR A 949 -18.92 0.51 -19.06
N PHE A 950 -19.77 0.23 -18.10
CA PHE A 950 -20.66 1.22 -17.52
C PHE A 950 -19.98 1.97 -16.37
N LEU A 951 -19.76 3.28 -16.54
CA LEU A 951 -19.25 4.14 -15.46
C LEU A 951 -20.44 4.65 -14.65
N ASN A 952 -20.77 3.95 -13.57
CA ASN A 952 -21.93 4.24 -12.73
C ASN A 952 -21.65 5.41 -11.76
N ILE A 953 -21.53 6.62 -12.30
CA ILE A 953 -21.20 7.84 -11.57
C ILE A 953 -22.38 8.43 -10.80
N THR A 954 -23.60 7.94 -11.03
CA THR A 954 -24.82 8.60 -10.54
C THR A 954 -24.85 8.66 -9.02
N GLN A 955 -24.72 7.52 -8.33
CA GLN A 955 -24.82 7.44 -6.87
C GLN A 955 -23.72 8.23 -6.15
N LEU A 956 -22.47 8.15 -6.63
CA LEU A 956 -21.38 8.92 -6.05
C LEU A 956 -21.51 10.43 -6.32
N SER A 957 -22.21 10.83 -7.37
CA SER A 957 -22.42 12.25 -7.71
C SER A 957 -23.61 12.86 -6.97
N MET A 958 -24.59 12.05 -6.53
CA MET A 958 -25.78 12.50 -5.79
C MET A 958 -25.49 13.36 -4.56
N PRO A 959 -24.55 13.01 -3.66
CA PRO A 959 -24.33 13.85 -2.48
C PRO A 959 -23.61 15.17 -2.81
N ARG A 960 -23.10 15.36 -4.04
CA ARG A 960 -22.17 16.44 -4.39
C ARG A 960 -22.84 17.75 -4.79
N ARG A 961 -23.91 18.15 -4.10
CA ARG A 961 -24.60 19.44 -4.38
C ARG A 961 -23.68 20.66 -4.30
N ASP A 962 -22.58 20.53 -3.56
CA ASP A 962 -21.51 21.52 -3.42
C ASP A 962 -20.74 21.79 -4.71
N ALA A 963 -20.60 20.82 -5.60
CA ALA A 963 -19.62 20.92 -6.70
C ALA A 963 -20.15 21.63 -7.97
N HIS A 964 -21.38 22.13 -7.97
CA HIS A 964 -22.00 22.77 -9.14
C HIS A 964 -21.41 24.15 -9.44
N THR A 965 -21.46 24.54 -10.72
CA THR A 965 -21.07 25.89 -11.16
C THR A 965 -21.91 26.99 -10.53
N SER A 966 -23.20 26.71 -10.27
CA SER A 966 -24.12 27.65 -9.65
C SER A 966 -24.14 28.97 -10.44
N ILE A 967 -23.88 30.10 -9.79
CA ILE A 967 -23.78 31.41 -10.43
C ILE A 967 -22.39 31.72 -11.00
N TYR A 968 -21.38 30.94 -10.61
CA TYR A 968 -19.96 31.18 -10.87
C TYR A 968 -19.54 30.60 -12.22
N LYS A 969 -20.02 31.24 -13.29
CA LYS A 969 -19.74 30.83 -14.66
C LYS A 969 -19.93 31.98 -15.63
N GLU A 970 -19.36 31.85 -16.82
CA GLU A 970 -19.59 32.79 -17.90
C GLU A 970 -21.08 32.85 -18.30
N ARG A 971 -21.59 34.08 -18.42
CA ARG A 971 -22.95 34.38 -18.87
C ARG A 971 -22.94 34.96 -20.28
N TRP A 972 -23.98 34.65 -21.03
CA TRP A 972 -24.15 35.09 -22.42
C TRP A 972 -24.86 36.45 -22.55
N GLY A 973 -24.88 37.24 -21.47
CA GLY A 973 -25.54 38.55 -21.40
C GLY A 973 -25.50 39.17 -19.99
N PRO A 974 -25.78 40.49 -19.86
CA PRO A 974 -25.81 41.18 -18.58
C PRO A 974 -27.00 40.73 -17.72
N LEU A 975 -26.81 40.70 -16.40
CA LEU A 975 -27.88 40.37 -15.45
C LEU A 975 -28.96 41.45 -15.44
N SER A 976 -30.22 41.03 -15.58
CA SER A 976 -31.35 41.90 -15.29
C SER A 976 -31.39 42.32 -13.81
N PRO A 977 -32.03 43.45 -13.46
CA PRO A 977 -32.18 43.86 -12.06
C PRO A 977 -32.84 42.79 -11.18
N GLN A 978 -33.78 42.02 -11.75
CA GLN A 978 -34.50 40.94 -11.07
C GLN A 978 -33.57 39.76 -10.76
N GLU A 979 -32.71 39.37 -11.71
CA GLU A 979 -31.69 38.35 -11.48
C GLU A 979 -30.67 38.81 -10.44
N LYS A 980 -30.20 40.06 -10.49
CA LYS A 980 -29.28 40.59 -9.46
C LYS A 980 -29.88 40.53 -8.05
N ALA A 981 -31.18 40.81 -7.94
CA ALA A 981 -31.90 40.73 -6.67
C ALA A 981 -32.14 39.28 -6.19
N ASN A 982 -32.16 38.30 -7.11
CA ASN A 982 -32.33 36.89 -6.78
C ASN A 982 -31.32 35.99 -7.53
N PRO A 983 -30.09 35.85 -7.03
CA PRO A 983 -29.06 35.04 -7.69
C PRO A 983 -29.43 33.57 -7.90
N SER A 984 -30.31 33.03 -7.04
CA SER A 984 -30.80 31.65 -7.19
C SER A 984 -31.58 31.44 -8.49
N SER A 985 -32.22 32.48 -9.05
CA SER A 985 -33.06 32.36 -10.25
C SER A 985 -32.30 31.93 -11.50
N TYR A 986 -30.98 32.03 -11.47
CA TYR A 986 -30.13 31.84 -12.61
C TYR A 986 -28.96 30.88 -12.36
N ALA A 987 -28.94 30.25 -11.17
CA ALA A 987 -27.93 29.28 -10.79
C ALA A 987 -27.98 28.03 -11.68
N ASP A 988 -26.82 27.57 -12.10
CA ASP A 988 -26.65 26.34 -12.87
C ASP A 988 -26.35 25.17 -11.94
N CYS A 989 -27.41 24.40 -11.68
CA CYS A 989 -27.37 23.21 -10.83
C CYS A 989 -27.27 21.92 -11.66
N ILE A 990 -26.69 22.01 -12.85
CA ILE A 990 -26.47 20.88 -13.77
C ILE A 990 -24.96 20.70 -13.99
N HIS A 991 -24.26 21.75 -14.37
CA HIS A 991 -22.83 21.69 -14.70
C HIS A 991 -21.95 21.77 -13.44
N TRP A 992 -20.75 21.23 -13.54
CA TRP A 992 -19.81 21.06 -12.44
C TRP A 992 -18.61 21.99 -12.58
N CYS A 993 -18.14 22.53 -11.47
CA CYS A 993 -16.87 23.25 -11.43
C CYS A 993 -15.71 22.31 -11.79
N LEU A 994 -14.69 22.85 -12.48
CA LEU A 994 -13.43 22.17 -12.74
C LEU A 994 -12.25 23.03 -12.22
N PRO A 995 -11.27 22.44 -11.50
CA PRO A 995 -11.21 21.06 -11.00
C PRO A 995 -12.38 20.71 -10.05
N GLY A 996 -12.74 19.44 -9.94
CA GLY A 996 -13.90 19.01 -9.16
C GLY A 996 -14.40 17.60 -9.45
N LEU A 997 -15.73 17.43 -9.40
CA LEU A 997 -16.38 16.11 -9.45
C LEU A 997 -16.03 15.30 -10.71
N GLN A 998 -15.91 15.94 -11.88
CA GLN A 998 -15.66 15.22 -13.13
C GLN A 998 -14.21 14.71 -13.23
N ASP A 999 -13.27 15.24 -12.43
CA ASP A 999 -11.92 14.67 -12.31
C ASP A 999 -11.99 13.26 -11.71
N VAL A 1000 -12.89 13.05 -10.75
CA VAL A 1000 -13.14 11.73 -10.15
C VAL A 1000 -13.81 10.78 -11.14
N TRP A 1001 -14.69 11.27 -12.03
CA TRP A 1001 -15.22 10.45 -13.12
C TRP A 1001 -14.10 9.97 -14.06
N ASN A 1002 -13.11 10.84 -14.31
CA ASN A 1002 -11.93 10.50 -15.11
C ASN A 1002 -10.93 9.60 -14.38
N GLU A 1003 -10.81 9.67 -13.06
CA GLU A 1003 -10.07 8.67 -12.28
C GLU A 1003 -10.72 7.29 -12.35
N LEU A 1004 -12.06 7.21 -12.28
CA LEU A 1004 -12.79 5.96 -12.43
C LEU A 1004 -12.67 5.39 -13.84
N LEU A 1005 -12.74 6.26 -14.86
CA LEU A 1005 -12.47 5.91 -16.24
C LEU A 1005 -11.03 5.41 -16.41
N TYR A 1006 -10.04 6.12 -15.86
CA TYR A 1006 -8.63 5.72 -15.86
C TYR A 1006 -8.43 4.36 -15.19
N ALA A 1007 -9.03 4.15 -14.02
CA ALA A 1007 -8.98 2.88 -13.30
C ALA A 1007 -9.56 1.74 -14.15
N LYS A 1008 -10.77 1.90 -14.70
CA LYS A 1008 -11.37 0.87 -15.57
C LYS A 1008 -10.67 0.71 -16.92
N LEU A 1009 -10.06 1.77 -17.44
CA LEU A 1009 -9.33 1.72 -18.69
C LEU A 1009 -8.00 1.00 -18.52
N LEU A 1010 -7.31 1.14 -17.39
CA LEU A 1010 -5.96 0.58 -17.24
C LEU A 1010 -5.90 -0.66 -16.36
N TYR A 1011 -6.89 -0.85 -15.50
CA TYR A 1011 -6.99 -1.91 -14.51
C TYR A 1011 -8.44 -2.50 -14.51
N PRO A 1012 -8.89 -3.08 -15.64
CA PRO A 1012 -10.29 -3.43 -15.88
C PRO A 1012 -10.90 -4.47 -14.94
#